data_AF-A0A4Z1SUW0-F1
#
_entry.id   AF-A0A4Z1SUW0-F1
#
_cell.length_a   1.000
_cell.length_b   1.000
_cell.length_c   1.000
_cell.angle_alpha   90.00
_cell.angle_beta   90.00
_cell.angle_gamma   90.00
#
_symmetry.space_group_name_H-M   'P 1'
#
loop_
_entity.id
_entity.type
_entity.pdbx_description
1 polymer ?
#
loop_
_entity_poly.entity_id
_entity_poly.type
_entity_poly.pdbx_seq_one_letter_code
_entity_poly.pdbx_strand_id
1 'polypeptide(L)'
;MILILLPICLAFRFPDNALIYKPVVGIGEKLEKTYGERLCPTNWDSIPDAFRTSFETTLTANVTDYLNSCQTTGAPWSSLSNVDDPNNVLEVMRRIRLMLCAKYSKLTLSGVTTDLDTCLSYAVSFLQMIYRPIRLYDTNPMIWGLQVPEETAGIIALSGTDDKMVSCNKNSAMAAFTLPPNNAEFTRCLHDSSAWYNTETCPQSAPISEAEVTYNYLVHASYIGLSKLILQATQLGEYYRLWAPTADDLKGSGNVDGFRGDGSFTHHASIPGSGDEGLEFVYRTLLILAGLDPNVQEQAKLATTVLDILIIYFNKTVAPALVYCTFSGAFLGVGVANETINGTIRSSLALALFASTYKALERFGYMSGDQATLIRTIGGYMQERAVQCLPRTIATFPQAFATALQDAYQVYGIAGGTGTFTPTVWTGVEWLPYADVVIIGTERYRYVMAMTSCRTSNYACSNGINMNGFYQRYGHEYVYPVGVLELYDGYYPSASLNKYQGTIIPNTNPADAQKKCPGLLNLPNDLSKSCLAGLFNVGDSTYIIFSLIDRRTTLKALKIVIVEKVESGSGTIDAFHTAVVAQVEHWNTPITYNFLNIPVVSDSMVVSTNKGTVTQSSTTINSAEFLFAQLPNGSAKYMTGVCIHGTDTVISANTDYQSGSYSTMVDGGSSTAVRKRYLNAVHTLIDNGATTGQFLYTFYPLLDESETEDTFKQRCAQQAAPTIQLLSGGLNDIGAVMFSITTNKGVPYTLTVAQAAGSITLPSGYEVQLSGPASILDLQDGSNNTVYISDVSLQAREIEAKFTNLSDSLLMEHNCTSVEITDDSVTAIIPVWRGSGCFLIFNHQARVLFLKKEKLIKQDLPIIIAIALLIAAILLIVSLSIYCLAKKRATAAPRQTRQAHFNTAGARSTGEARLMNNSRSVSSLDIRPPSIRVERRFAQDSFDEDQIANLAELMYVRGK
;
A
#
# COMPACT_ATOMS: atom_id res chain seq x y z
N MET A 1 32.93 9.53 -62.29
CA MET A 1 31.49 9.69 -61.99
C MET A 1 31.23 9.58 -60.47
N ILE A 2 32.06 10.19 -59.63
CA ILE A 2 31.95 10.18 -58.15
C ILE A 2 32.40 11.56 -57.67
N LEU A 3 31.50 12.57 -57.67
CA LEU A 3 31.79 13.92 -57.15
C LEU A 3 30.55 14.86 -57.03
N ILE A 4 29.31 14.32 -57.04
CA ILE A 4 28.08 15.13 -56.97
C ILE A 4 27.11 14.56 -55.90
N LEU A 5 27.59 14.40 -54.67
CA LEU A 5 26.75 14.06 -53.50
C LEU A 5 27.16 14.76 -52.18
N LEU A 6 28.21 15.60 -52.17
CA LEU A 6 28.68 16.26 -50.93
C LEU A 6 27.91 17.50 -50.44
N PRO A 7 27.25 18.35 -51.28
CA PRO A 7 26.68 19.61 -50.78
C PRO A 7 25.27 19.48 -50.16
N ILE A 8 24.59 18.35 -50.31
CA ILE A 8 23.19 18.19 -49.88
C ILE A 8 23.09 17.93 -48.35
N CYS A 9 24.09 17.27 -47.75
CA CYS A 9 24.11 16.98 -46.31
C CYS A 9 24.43 18.19 -45.41
N LEU A 10 24.72 19.36 -45.99
CA LEU A 10 24.99 20.62 -45.26
C LEU A 10 23.84 21.64 -45.37
N ALA A 11 22.69 21.24 -45.92
CA ALA A 11 21.58 22.13 -46.23
C ALA A 11 20.41 22.09 -45.23
N PHE A 12 20.45 21.25 -44.19
CA PHE A 12 19.52 21.34 -43.05
C PHE A 12 19.89 22.50 -42.12
N ARG A 13 19.76 23.73 -42.63
CA ARG A 13 19.49 24.87 -41.75
C ARG A 13 18.10 24.68 -41.16
N PHE A 14 17.99 24.72 -39.85
CA PHE A 14 16.70 24.95 -39.20
C PHE A 14 16.13 26.27 -39.74
N PRO A 15 14.83 26.36 -40.08
CA PRO A 15 14.24 27.61 -40.52
C PRO A 15 14.22 28.61 -39.36
N ASP A 16 14.73 29.83 -39.60
CA ASP A 16 14.82 30.93 -38.63
C ASP A 16 13.44 31.54 -38.28
N ASN A 17 12.51 30.71 -37.78
CA ASN A 17 11.18 31.09 -37.31
C ASN A 17 11.25 31.74 -35.91
N ALA A 18 11.99 32.85 -35.82
CA ALA A 18 12.34 33.57 -34.60
C ALA A 18 11.16 34.21 -33.84
N LEU A 19 9.91 33.97 -34.27
CA LEU A 19 8.68 34.50 -33.68
C LEU A 19 7.99 33.55 -32.68
N ILE A 20 8.34 32.26 -32.67
CA ILE A 20 7.77 31.28 -31.71
C ILE A 20 8.76 30.93 -30.58
N TYR A 21 10.07 31.15 -30.78
CA TYR A 21 11.11 30.73 -29.82
C TYR A 21 11.27 31.59 -28.56
N LYS A 22 10.87 32.87 -28.57
CA LYS A 22 11.17 33.78 -27.44
C LYS A 22 10.56 33.38 -26.08
N PRO A 23 9.32 32.87 -25.98
CA PRO A 23 8.79 32.33 -24.72
C PRO A 23 9.52 31.07 -24.25
N VAL A 24 10.05 30.27 -25.19
CA VAL A 24 10.68 28.98 -24.91
C VAL A 24 12.01 29.13 -24.17
N VAL A 25 12.85 30.07 -24.61
CA VAL A 25 14.18 30.31 -24.03
C VAL A 25 14.07 30.70 -22.55
N GLY A 26 13.20 31.65 -22.20
CA GLY A 26 13.03 32.08 -20.81
C GLY A 26 12.40 31.03 -19.88
N ILE A 27 11.73 30.00 -20.42
CA ILE A 27 11.30 28.83 -19.65
C ILE A 27 12.50 27.90 -19.44
N GLY A 28 13.25 27.57 -20.50
CA GLY A 28 14.45 26.73 -20.42
C GLY A 28 15.52 27.27 -19.47
N GLU A 29 15.89 28.55 -19.59
CA GLU A 29 16.86 29.21 -18.70
C GLU A 29 16.41 29.17 -17.22
N LYS A 30 15.10 29.26 -16.97
CA LYS A 30 14.53 29.15 -15.63
C LYS A 30 14.60 27.70 -15.11
N LEU A 31 14.36 26.70 -15.96
CA LEU A 31 14.49 25.27 -15.65
C LEU A 31 15.94 24.91 -15.32
N GLU A 32 16.88 25.28 -16.20
CA GLU A 32 18.31 25.10 -16.02
C GLU A 32 18.78 25.73 -14.70
N LYS A 33 18.40 26.98 -14.42
CA LYS A 33 18.73 27.63 -13.15
C LYS A 33 18.11 26.91 -11.94
N THR A 34 16.82 26.58 -11.98
CA THR A 34 16.14 25.87 -10.87
C THR A 34 16.75 24.50 -10.61
N TYR A 35 17.29 23.82 -11.63
CA TYR A 35 18.05 22.58 -11.43
C TYR A 35 19.43 22.82 -10.82
N GLY A 36 20.15 23.87 -11.22
CA GLY A 36 21.46 24.22 -10.65
C GLY A 36 21.34 24.46 -9.14
N GLU A 37 20.33 25.24 -8.74
CA GLU A 37 19.97 25.50 -7.34
C GLU A 37 19.52 24.23 -6.59
N ARG A 38 19.07 23.17 -7.29
CA ARG A 38 18.66 21.87 -6.71
C ARG A 38 19.82 20.89 -6.53
N LEU A 39 20.77 20.86 -7.46
CA LEU A 39 22.00 20.05 -7.35
C LEU A 39 22.99 20.65 -6.35
N CYS A 40 23.08 21.98 -6.33
CA CYS A 40 24.04 22.74 -5.54
C CYS A 40 23.34 23.99 -5.00
N PRO A 41 22.81 23.94 -3.76
CA PRO A 41 22.13 25.08 -3.17
C PRO A 41 23.04 26.32 -3.16
N THR A 42 22.61 27.39 -3.84
CA THR A 42 23.27 28.71 -3.82
C THR A 42 22.65 29.66 -2.81
N ASN A 43 21.55 29.24 -2.18
CA ASN A 43 20.87 29.89 -1.07
C ASN A 43 20.78 28.88 0.08
N TRP A 44 21.49 29.16 1.17
CA TRP A 44 21.59 28.28 2.34
C TRP A 44 20.66 28.71 3.49
N ASP A 45 19.97 29.85 3.37
CA ASP A 45 19.29 30.56 4.47
C ASP A 45 18.08 29.81 5.06
N SER A 46 17.70 28.67 4.47
CA SER A 46 16.66 27.75 4.96
C SER A 46 17.06 26.27 4.88
N ILE A 47 18.37 25.99 4.74
CA ILE A 47 18.93 24.64 4.83
C ILE A 47 19.64 24.52 6.19
N PRO A 48 19.41 23.45 6.97
CA PRO A 48 19.96 23.35 8.32
C PRO A 48 21.49 23.30 8.36
N ASP A 49 22.10 23.99 9.34
CA ASP A 49 23.55 24.05 9.51
C ASP A 49 24.21 22.67 9.53
N ALA A 50 23.63 21.67 10.20
CA ALA A 50 24.20 20.32 10.26
C ALA A 50 24.23 19.60 8.90
N PHE A 51 23.22 19.81 8.04
CA PHE A 51 23.24 19.32 6.67
C PHE A 51 24.27 20.09 5.85
N ARG A 52 24.28 21.44 5.95
CA ARG A 52 25.23 22.29 5.23
C ARG A 52 26.67 21.94 5.59
N THR A 53 27.03 21.78 6.86
CA THR A 53 28.37 21.40 7.31
C THR A 53 28.78 20.02 6.80
N SER A 54 27.85 19.05 6.75
CA SER A 54 28.11 17.73 6.15
C SER A 54 28.40 17.85 4.65
N PHE A 55 27.55 18.57 3.92
CA PHE A 55 27.70 18.86 2.49
C PHE A 55 29.00 19.61 2.17
N GLU A 56 29.29 20.71 2.88
CA GLU A 56 30.54 21.48 2.83
C GLU A 56 31.77 20.56 3.00
N THR A 57 31.74 19.69 4.00
CA THR A 57 32.86 18.77 4.32
C THR A 57 33.07 17.76 3.20
N THR A 58 32.03 17.06 2.77
CA THR A 58 32.12 16.06 1.67
C THR A 58 32.52 16.71 0.35
N LEU A 59 31.95 17.85 -0.01
CA LEU A 59 32.26 18.56 -1.24
C LEU A 59 33.71 19.04 -1.25
N THR A 60 34.18 19.61 -0.14
CA THR A 60 35.58 20.06 0.01
C THR A 60 36.55 18.90 -0.09
N ALA A 61 36.28 17.77 0.58
CA ALA A 61 37.13 16.58 0.52
C ALA A 61 37.23 16.02 -0.90
N ASN A 62 36.10 15.83 -1.58
CA ASN A 62 36.04 15.33 -2.96
C ASN A 62 36.77 16.27 -3.93
N VAL A 63 36.50 17.57 -3.90
CA VAL A 63 37.14 18.54 -4.81
C VAL A 63 38.64 18.67 -4.53
N THR A 64 39.07 18.55 -3.27
CA THR A 64 40.52 18.54 -2.94
C THR A 64 41.22 17.31 -3.52
N ASP A 65 40.63 16.12 -3.42
CA ASP A 65 41.18 14.89 -4.04
C ASP A 65 41.23 15.01 -5.57
N TYR A 66 40.14 15.48 -6.19
CA TYR A 66 40.08 15.66 -7.65
C TYR A 66 41.13 16.65 -8.15
N LEU A 67 41.42 17.71 -7.40
CA LEU A 67 42.45 18.69 -7.78
C LEU A 67 43.86 18.16 -7.58
N ASN A 68 44.14 17.51 -6.45
CA ASN A 68 45.45 16.89 -6.18
C ASN A 68 45.80 15.78 -7.20
N SER A 69 44.79 15.15 -7.82
CA SER A 69 44.94 14.12 -8.85
C SER A 69 44.79 14.63 -10.29
N CYS A 70 44.54 15.93 -10.51
CA CYS A 70 44.27 16.50 -11.83
C CYS A 70 45.53 16.71 -12.68
N GLN A 71 45.42 16.44 -13.98
CA GLN A 71 46.50 16.58 -14.96
C GLN A 71 46.05 17.42 -16.16
N THR A 72 46.89 18.34 -16.62
CA THR A 72 46.62 19.21 -17.78
C THR A 72 47.19 18.65 -19.09
N THR A 73 47.48 17.33 -19.12
CA THR A 73 48.04 16.62 -20.28
C THR A 73 47.47 15.21 -20.37
N GLY A 74 46.73 14.89 -21.42
CA GLY A 74 46.10 13.58 -21.62
C GLY A 74 44.68 13.56 -21.04
N ALA A 75 44.34 12.53 -20.27
CA ALA A 75 43.10 12.51 -19.50
C ALA A 75 43.27 13.34 -18.21
N PRO A 76 42.26 14.15 -17.80
CA PRO A 76 42.34 14.97 -16.59
C PRO A 76 42.61 14.17 -15.32
N TRP A 77 42.15 12.91 -15.27
CA TRP A 77 42.48 11.93 -14.25
C TRP A 77 42.96 10.65 -14.94
N SER A 78 44.17 10.20 -14.62
CA SER A 78 44.82 9.08 -15.32
C SER A 78 44.08 7.74 -15.17
N SER A 79 43.38 7.55 -14.05
CA SER A 79 42.49 6.40 -13.81
C SER A 79 41.27 6.35 -14.74
N LEU A 80 40.85 7.50 -15.29
CA LEU A 80 39.67 7.65 -16.15
C LEU A 80 40.07 7.79 -17.64
N SER A 81 41.25 7.28 -18.01
CA SER A 81 41.85 7.47 -19.34
C SER A 81 41.25 6.57 -20.43
N ASN A 82 40.54 5.50 -20.09
CA ASN A 82 39.75 4.74 -21.06
C ASN A 82 38.43 5.47 -21.35
N VAL A 83 38.43 6.22 -22.44
CA VAL A 83 37.32 7.10 -22.88
C VAL A 83 36.26 6.37 -23.73
N ASP A 84 36.37 5.06 -23.89
CA ASP A 84 35.33 4.18 -24.47
C ASP A 84 34.50 3.46 -23.39
N ASP A 85 34.88 3.62 -22.12
CA ASP A 85 34.12 3.14 -20.96
C ASP A 85 33.14 4.23 -20.46
N PRO A 86 31.81 4.01 -20.51
CA PRO A 86 30.82 4.97 -20.03
C PRO A 86 31.02 5.35 -18.55
N ASN A 87 31.51 4.45 -17.70
CA ASN A 87 31.71 4.73 -16.28
C ASN A 87 32.79 5.80 -16.07
N ASN A 88 33.86 5.76 -16.85
CA ASN A 88 34.93 6.75 -16.80
C ASN A 88 34.45 8.12 -17.29
N VAL A 89 33.64 8.15 -18.37
CA VAL A 89 33.08 9.41 -18.89
C VAL A 89 32.09 10.02 -17.91
N LEU A 90 31.22 9.20 -17.31
CA LEU A 90 30.30 9.62 -16.25
C LEU A 90 31.05 10.19 -15.03
N GLU A 91 32.11 9.53 -14.57
CA GLU A 91 32.90 9.99 -13.42
C GLU A 91 33.71 11.26 -13.74
N VAL A 92 34.24 11.41 -14.96
CA VAL A 92 34.83 12.70 -15.43
C VAL A 92 33.78 13.83 -15.34
N MET A 93 32.55 13.57 -15.77
CA MET A 93 31.47 14.56 -15.75
C MET A 93 31.00 14.88 -14.33
N ARG A 94 30.87 13.87 -13.46
CA ARG A 94 30.56 14.06 -12.03
C ARG A 94 31.60 14.90 -11.32
N ARG A 95 32.89 14.68 -11.60
CA ARG A 95 33.99 15.50 -11.06
C ARG A 95 33.87 16.96 -11.52
N ILE A 96 33.62 17.19 -12.82
CA ILE A 96 33.35 18.52 -13.36
C ILE A 96 32.15 19.17 -12.65
N ARG A 97 31.02 18.46 -12.48
CA ARG A 97 29.83 18.97 -11.78
C ARG A 97 30.13 19.35 -10.33
N LEU A 98 30.84 18.51 -9.57
CA LEU A 98 31.20 18.80 -8.18
C LEU A 98 32.19 19.97 -8.07
N MET A 99 33.12 20.11 -9.02
CA MET A 99 34.02 21.27 -9.09
C MET A 99 33.29 22.57 -9.43
N LEU A 100 32.30 22.54 -10.33
CA LEU A 100 31.37 23.66 -10.58
C LEU A 100 30.55 23.99 -9.32
N CYS A 101 30.04 22.96 -8.63
CA CYS A 101 29.31 23.08 -7.37
C CYS A 101 30.10 23.90 -6.34
N ALA A 102 31.38 23.54 -6.14
CA ALA A 102 32.26 24.25 -5.21
C ALA A 102 32.61 25.67 -5.69
N LYS A 103 32.77 25.88 -7.01
CA LYS A 103 33.03 27.21 -7.58
C LYS A 103 31.87 28.21 -7.37
N TYR A 104 30.61 27.75 -7.46
CA TYR A 104 29.44 28.65 -7.50
C TYR A 104 28.55 28.65 -6.23
N SER A 105 28.66 27.67 -5.34
CA SER A 105 27.83 27.57 -4.11
C SER A 105 28.14 28.60 -3.01
N LYS A 106 29.11 29.50 -3.24
CA LYS A 106 29.69 30.48 -2.28
C LYS A 106 30.36 29.88 -1.05
N LEU A 107 30.44 28.55 -0.95
CA LEU A 107 31.15 27.85 0.11
C LEU A 107 32.65 28.16 0.00
N THR A 108 33.25 28.72 1.05
CA THR A 108 34.62 29.24 0.99
C THR A 108 35.67 28.13 0.99
N LEU A 109 36.03 27.64 -0.21
CA LEU A 109 37.27 26.89 -0.44
C LEU A 109 38.49 27.79 -0.23
N SER A 110 38.89 27.98 1.03
CA SER A 110 39.99 28.84 1.44
C SER A 110 41.34 28.33 0.91
N GLY A 111 41.80 28.91 -0.20
CA GLY A 111 43.16 28.73 -0.74
C GLY A 111 43.30 27.92 -2.04
N VAL A 112 42.21 27.54 -2.70
CA VAL A 112 42.24 26.53 -3.80
C VAL A 112 41.83 27.09 -5.19
N THR A 113 41.66 28.39 -5.34
CA THR A 113 40.91 28.98 -6.47
C THR A 113 41.60 28.94 -7.84
N THR A 114 42.93 29.12 -7.93
CA THR A 114 43.64 29.17 -9.22
C THR A 114 43.80 27.81 -9.90
N ASP A 115 44.01 26.76 -9.11
CA ASP A 115 44.18 25.41 -9.63
C ASP A 115 42.82 24.79 -10.00
N LEU A 116 41.75 25.19 -9.29
CA LEU A 116 40.36 24.87 -9.60
C LEU A 116 39.96 25.31 -11.01
N ASP A 117 40.14 26.59 -11.36
CA ASP A 117 39.79 27.10 -12.69
C ASP A 117 40.65 26.47 -13.80
N THR A 118 41.92 26.18 -13.50
CA THR A 118 42.86 25.55 -14.45
C THR A 118 42.46 24.11 -14.77
N CYS A 119 42.23 23.28 -13.74
CA CYS A 119 41.79 21.90 -13.91
C CYS A 119 40.40 21.81 -14.55
N LEU A 120 39.45 22.64 -14.09
CA LEU A 120 38.08 22.67 -14.62
C LEU A 120 38.07 23.02 -16.12
N SER A 121 38.80 24.06 -16.52
CA SER A 121 38.92 24.47 -17.93
C SER A 121 39.51 23.36 -18.80
N TYR A 122 40.49 22.61 -18.27
CA TYR A 122 41.09 21.48 -18.98
C TYR A 122 40.11 20.29 -19.10
N ALA A 123 39.46 19.92 -18.00
CA ALA A 123 38.52 18.79 -17.97
C ALA A 123 37.31 19.00 -18.89
N VAL A 124 36.75 20.21 -18.90
CA VAL A 124 35.69 20.59 -19.85
C VAL A 124 36.19 20.56 -21.30
N SER A 125 37.42 21.02 -21.57
CA SER A 125 38.03 20.92 -22.91
C SER A 125 38.31 19.49 -23.36
N PHE A 126 38.65 18.59 -22.42
CA PHE A 126 38.80 17.16 -22.67
C PHE A 126 37.44 16.49 -22.97
N LEU A 127 36.38 16.86 -22.23
CA LEU A 127 35.02 16.37 -22.48
C LEU A 127 34.56 16.69 -23.91
N GLN A 128 34.83 17.91 -24.41
CA GLN A 128 34.59 18.29 -25.82
C GLN A 128 35.31 17.43 -26.85
N MET A 129 36.40 16.75 -26.48
CA MET A 129 37.15 15.88 -27.39
C MET A 129 36.53 14.49 -27.50
N ILE A 130 36.02 13.95 -26.39
CA ILE A 130 35.61 12.54 -26.25
C ILE A 130 34.10 12.32 -26.38
N TYR A 131 33.29 13.35 -26.09
CA TYR A 131 31.83 13.28 -26.13
C TYR A 131 31.29 14.15 -27.29
N ARG A 132 30.96 13.52 -28.41
CA ARG A 132 30.63 14.17 -29.69
C ARG A 132 29.55 13.41 -30.47
N PRO A 133 28.63 14.09 -31.20
CA PRO A 133 27.57 13.45 -32.00
C PRO A 133 27.99 12.53 -33.17
N ILE A 134 29.29 12.22 -33.31
CA ILE A 134 29.86 11.46 -34.44
C ILE A 134 30.41 10.09 -33.97
N ARG A 135 30.57 9.89 -32.67
CA ARG A 135 31.02 8.62 -32.10
C ARG A 135 29.81 7.69 -31.91
N LEU A 136 30.02 6.38 -32.08
CA LEU A 136 29.04 5.37 -31.69
C LEU A 136 29.16 5.12 -30.19
N TYR A 137 28.02 4.89 -29.53
CA TYR A 137 27.91 4.65 -28.09
C TYR A 137 26.96 3.46 -27.88
N ASP A 138 27.50 2.26 -28.06
CA ASP A 138 26.78 0.97 -28.03
C ASP A 138 27.02 0.16 -26.74
N THR A 139 28.09 0.44 -26.00
CA THR A 139 28.40 -0.19 -24.71
C THR A 139 27.60 0.41 -23.55
N ASN A 140 26.94 -0.42 -22.73
CA ASN A 140 26.12 -0.02 -21.57
C ASN A 140 25.16 1.16 -21.86
N PRO A 141 24.06 0.90 -22.60
CA PRO A 141 23.21 1.95 -23.14
C PRO A 141 22.42 2.74 -22.09
N MET A 142 22.23 2.21 -20.87
CA MET A 142 21.53 2.92 -19.80
C MET A 142 22.36 4.08 -19.24
N ILE A 143 23.69 3.95 -19.13
CA ILE A 143 24.55 5.06 -18.70
C ILE A 143 24.57 6.18 -19.74
N TRP A 144 24.69 5.84 -21.03
CA TRP A 144 24.60 6.83 -22.11
C TRP A 144 23.20 7.43 -22.29
N GLY A 145 22.16 6.68 -21.91
CA GLY A 145 20.74 7.04 -22.09
C GLY A 145 20.15 7.91 -20.97
N LEU A 146 20.61 7.74 -19.74
CA LEU A 146 20.04 8.39 -18.54
C LEU A 146 21.08 9.27 -17.82
N GLN A 147 22.15 8.64 -17.33
CA GLN A 147 23.06 9.25 -16.34
C GLN A 147 24.03 10.27 -16.95
N VAL A 148 24.56 10.01 -18.16
CA VAL A 148 25.40 10.98 -18.90
C VAL A 148 24.58 12.22 -19.32
N PRO A 149 23.34 12.09 -19.84
CA PRO A 149 22.42 13.22 -19.99
C PRO A 149 22.15 13.98 -18.69
N GLU A 150 21.96 13.31 -17.54
CA GLU A 150 21.77 13.98 -16.24
C GLU A 150 23.01 14.79 -15.82
N GLU A 151 24.20 14.18 -15.83
CA GLU A 151 25.44 14.90 -15.51
C GLU A 151 25.68 16.04 -16.52
N THR A 152 25.32 15.89 -17.80
CA THR A 152 25.35 16.99 -18.78
C THR A 152 24.41 18.14 -18.38
N ALA A 153 23.17 17.80 -17.98
CA ALA A 153 22.17 18.75 -17.53
C ALA A 153 22.67 19.54 -16.30
N GLY A 154 23.31 18.85 -15.36
CA GLY A 154 23.88 19.46 -14.15
C GLY A 154 25.08 20.37 -14.43
N ILE A 155 25.97 19.97 -15.35
CA ILE A 155 27.09 20.80 -15.78
C ILE A 155 26.58 22.08 -16.47
N ILE A 156 25.54 22.01 -17.32
CA ILE A 156 24.92 23.21 -17.92
C ILE A 156 24.36 24.12 -16.82
N ALA A 157 23.48 23.57 -15.97
CA ALA A 157 22.79 24.29 -14.93
C ALA A 157 23.72 25.07 -13.98
N LEU A 158 24.91 24.52 -13.70
CA LEU A 158 25.93 25.17 -12.85
C LEU A 158 26.92 26.05 -13.64
N SER A 159 26.99 25.95 -14.97
CA SER A 159 27.90 26.80 -15.79
C SER A 159 27.43 28.26 -15.90
N GLY A 160 26.14 28.52 -15.65
CA GLY A 160 25.58 29.87 -15.64
C GLY A 160 25.80 30.61 -16.97
N THR A 161 26.44 31.78 -16.91
CA THR A 161 26.72 32.64 -18.07
C THR A 161 28.16 32.53 -18.59
N ASP A 162 28.87 31.42 -18.34
CA ASP A 162 30.17 31.18 -18.96
C ASP A 162 29.98 30.71 -20.41
N ASP A 163 30.06 31.64 -21.38
CA ASP A 163 29.85 31.37 -22.81
C ASP A 163 30.70 30.19 -23.34
N LYS A 164 31.89 29.93 -22.79
CA LYS A 164 32.73 28.81 -23.23
C LYS A 164 32.17 27.48 -22.73
N MET A 165 31.73 27.42 -21.48
CA MET A 165 31.12 26.21 -20.94
C MET A 165 29.69 25.98 -21.48
N VAL A 166 28.88 27.03 -21.65
CA VAL A 166 27.56 26.94 -22.30
C VAL A 166 27.69 26.45 -23.74
N SER A 167 28.60 27.02 -24.54
CA SER A 167 28.84 26.59 -25.93
C SER A 167 29.44 25.17 -26.04
N CYS A 168 30.30 24.79 -25.09
CA CYS A 168 30.78 23.42 -24.91
C CYS A 168 29.60 22.45 -24.72
N ASN A 169 28.84 22.67 -23.67
CA ASN A 169 27.84 21.73 -23.18
C ASN A 169 26.64 21.61 -24.12
N LYS A 170 26.35 22.64 -24.91
CA LYS A 170 25.33 22.59 -25.98
C LYS A 170 25.62 21.50 -27.02
N ASN A 171 26.88 21.29 -27.38
CA ASN A 171 27.25 20.21 -28.31
C ASN A 171 27.15 18.82 -27.65
N SER A 172 27.51 18.73 -26.36
CA SER A 172 27.33 17.52 -25.54
C SER A 172 25.84 17.16 -25.37
N ALA A 173 24.99 18.14 -25.08
CA ALA A 173 23.54 17.99 -25.02
C ALA A 173 22.97 17.47 -26.35
N MET A 174 23.38 18.04 -27.48
CA MET A 174 22.93 17.55 -28.79
C MET A 174 23.34 16.10 -29.07
N ALA A 175 24.47 15.61 -28.55
CA ALA A 175 24.81 14.18 -28.57
C ALA A 175 23.87 13.37 -27.64
N ALA A 176 23.75 13.80 -26.38
CA ALA A 176 22.91 13.16 -25.36
C ALA A 176 21.45 12.94 -25.79
N PHE A 177 20.85 13.84 -26.58
CA PHE A 177 19.45 13.71 -27.06
C PHE A 177 19.30 13.21 -28.51
N THR A 178 20.37 12.66 -29.11
CA THR A 178 20.31 12.00 -30.44
C THR A 178 20.69 10.52 -30.40
N LEU A 179 21.37 10.06 -29.35
CA LEU A 179 21.80 8.67 -29.20
C LEU A 179 20.73 7.72 -28.61
N PRO A 180 20.02 8.05 -27.50
CA PRO A 180 19.24 7.05 -26.76
C PRO A 180 18.06 6.45 -27.56
N PRO A 181 17.22 7.22 -28.28
CA PRO A 181 16.10 6.68 -29.06
C PRO A 181 16.50 5.79 -30.25
N ASN A 182 17.79 5.68 -30.56
CA ASN A 182 18.31 4.81 -31.63
C ASN A 182 18.92 3.51 -31.10
N ASN A 183 19.07 3.36 -29.78
CA ASN A 183 19.57 2.12 -29.18
C ASN A 183 18.39 1.18 -28.88
N ALA A 184 18.45 -0.04 -29.42
CA ALA A 184 17.37 -1.02 -29.30
C ALA A 184 17.21 -1.56 -27.87
N GLU A 185 18.29 -1.78 -27.13
CA GLU A 185 18.26 -2.28 -25.75
C GLU A 185 17.73 -1.21 -24.79
N PHE A 186 18.14 0.05 -24.97
CA PHE A 186 17.57 1.20 -24.24
C PHE A 186 16.06 1.31 -24.45
N THR A 187 15.63 1.34 -25.71
CA THR A 187 14.21 1.42 -26.08
C THR A 187 13.41 0.24 -25.51
N ARG A 188 14.03 -0.95 -25.47
CA ARG A 188 13.46 -2.14 -24.85
C ARG A 188 13.26 -1.96 -23.34
N CYS A 189 14.25 -1.49 -22.61
CA CYS A 189 14.12 -1.27 -21.17
C CYS A 189 13.12 -0.17 -20.79
N LEU A 190 12.82 0.79 -21.68
CA LEU A 190 11.78 1.80 -21.42
C LEU A 190 10.37 1.41 -21.90
N HIS A 191 10.22 0.56 -22.93
CA HIS A 191 8.93 0.36 -23.61
C HIS A 191 8.52 -1.10 -23.88
N ASP A 192 9.37 -2.10 -23.60
CA ASP A 192 9.04 -3.53 -23.69
C ASP A 192 8.96 -4.15 -22.29
N SER A 193 7.74 -4.28 -21.76
CA SER A 193 7.52 -4.90 -20.44
C SER A 193 8.02 -6.33 -20.35
N SER A 194 8.13 -7.05 -21.47
CA SER A 194 8.72 -8.39 -21.52
C SER A 194 10.23 -8.41 -21.24
N ALA A 195 10.89 -7.26 -21.08
CA ALA A 195 12.28 -7.13 -20.67
C ALA A 195 12.48 -6.65 -19.23
N TRP A 196 11.49 -5.98 -18.62
CA TRP A 196 11.66 -5.26 -17.34
C TRP A 196 12.01 -6.16 -16.16
N TYR A 197 11.72 -7.46 -16.24
CA TYR A 197 12.12 -8.44 -15.22
C TYR A 197 13.63 -8.77 -15.24
N ASN A 198 14.38 -8.44 -16.29
CA ASN A 198 15.79 -8.81 -16.43
C ASN A 198 16.70 -7.65 -16.03
N THR A 199 17.12 -7.61 -14.76
CA THR A 199 17.99 -6.54 -14.24
C THR A 199 19.44 -6.58 -14.74
N GLU A 200 19.88 -7.63 -15.44
CA GLU A 200 21.18 -7.63 -16.15
C GLU A 200 21.14 -6.77 -17.42
N THR A 201 19.96 -6.65 -18.05
CA THR A 201 19.73 -5.81 -19.24
C THR A 201 19.11 -4.46 -18.86
N CYS A 202 18.16 -4.47 -17.93
CA CYS A 202 17.41 -3.30 -17.47
C CYS A 202 17.64 -3.09 -15.95
N PRO A 203 18.82 -2.61 -15.53
CA PRO A 203 19.23 -2.49 -14.12
C PRO A 203 18.48 -1.40 -13.32
N GLN A 204 17.59 -0.66 -13.96
CA GLN A 204 16.76 0.41 -13.41
C GLN A 204 15.36 0.24 -14.02
N SER A 205 14.30 0.37 -13.22
CA SER A 205 12.93 0.15 -13.70
C SER A 205 12.47 1.17 -14.74
N ALA A 206 11.49 0.79 -15.55
CA ALA A 206 10.96 1.64 -16.61
C ALA A 206 10.33 2.97 -16.13
N PRO A 207 9.60 3.04 -14.99
CA PRO A 207 9.07 4.31 -14.50
C PRO A 207 10.16 5.31 -14.12
N ILE A 208 11.21 4.89 -13.40
CA ILE A 208 12.33 5.79 -13.06
C ILE A 208 13.07 6.18 -14.34
N SER A 209 13.28 5.24 -15.26
CA SER A 209 13.95 5.50 -16.54
C SER A 209 13.17 6.54 -17.38
N GLU A 210 11.85 6.41 -17.53
CA GLU A 210 11.00 7.37 -18.24
C GLU A 210 10.97 8.74 -17.54
N ALA A 211 10.94 8.76 -16.20
CA ALA A 211 11.04 10.00 -15.44
C ALA A 211 12.41 10.67 -15.62
N GLU A 212 13.51 9.92 -15.63
CA GLU A 212 14.86 10.45 -15.83
C GLU A 212 15.07 10.94 -17.27
N VAL A 213 14.54 10.25 -18.28
CA VAL A 213 14.51 10.77 -19.66
C VAL A 213 13.64 12.04 -19.75
N THR A 214 12.40 12.00 -19.30
CA THR A 214 11.49 13.16 -19.36
C THR A 214 12.06 14.36 -18.62
N TYR A 215 12.74 14.11 -17.49
CA TYR A 215 13.47 15.10 -16.73
C TYR A 215 14.63 15.72 -17.52
N ASN A 216 15.47 14.89 -18.13
CA ASN A 216 16.57 15.33 -18.98
C ASN A 216 16.06 16.13 -20.20
N TYR A 217 14.96 15.70 -20.84
CA TYR A 217 14.31 16.45 -21.92
C TYR A 217 13.72 17.80 -21.45
N LEU A 218 13.27 17.91 -20.19
CA LEU A 218 12.77 19.15 -19.61
C LEU A 218 13.90 20.16 -19.40
N VAL A 219 15.01 19.78 -18.76
CA VAL A 219 16.14 20.71 -18.51
C VAL A 219 16.70 21.24 -19.83
N HIS A 220 16.82 20.39 -20.85
CA HIS A 220 17.39 20.78 -22.14
C HIS A 220 16.36 21.31 -23.15
N ALA A 221 15.14 21.64 -22.73
CA ALA A 221 14.05 22.10 -23.60
C ALA A 221 14.39 23.38 -24.40
N SER A 222 15.25 24.24 -23.84
CA SER A 222 15.92 25.39 -24.49
C SER A 222 16.69 25.02 -25.76
N TYR A 223 17.36 23.86 -25.76
CA TYR A 223 18.22 23.39 -26.84
C TYR A 223 17.49 22.44 -27.82
N ILE A 224 16.51 21.65 -27.33
CA ILE A 224 15.86 20.57 -28.11
C ILE A 224 14.42 20.85 -28.56
N GLY A 225 13.74 21.84 -27.96
CA GLY A 225 12.40 22.31 -28.35
C GLY A 225 11.21 21.62 -27.66
N LEU A 226 10.20 22.43 -27.29
CA LEU A 226 9.04 22.00 -26.46
C LEU A 226 8.18 20.87 -27.07
N SER A 227 8.15 20.70 -28.39
CA SER A 227 7.33 19.65 -29.00
C SER A 227 7.78 18.23 -28.62
N LYS A 228 9.07 18.03 -28.35
CA LYS A 228 9.59 16.78 -27.79
C LYS A 228 9.23 16.61 -26.32
N LEU A 229 9.26 17.69 -25.54
CA LEU A 229 8.89 17.68 -24.13
C LEU A 229 7.44 17.23 -23.92
N ILE A 230 6.48 17.76 -24.70
CA ILE A 230 5.05 17.38 -24.57
C ILE A 230 4.83 15.87 -24.82
N LEU A 231 5.57 15.28 -25.76
CA LEU A 231 5.50 13.84 -26.04
C LEU A 231 5.97 13.00 -24.84
N GLN A 232 7.17 13.26 -24.33
CA GLN A 232 7.76 12.55 -23.18
C GLN A 232 6.93 12.77 -21.91
N ALA A 233 6.48 14.01 -21.68
CA ALA A 233 5.58 14.36 -20.59
C ALA A 233 4.22 13.62 -20.67
N THR A 234 3.75 13.26 -21.87
CA THR A 234 2.57 12.40 -22.05
C THR A 234 2.90 10.94 -21.70
N GLN A 235 4.06 10.42 -22.12
CA GLN A 235 4.51 9.05 -21.82
C GLN A 235 4.71 8.82 -20.31
N LEU A 236 5.29 9.79 -19.60
CA LEU A 236 5.37 9.78 -18.14
C LEU A 236 3.99 9.66 -17.47
N GLY A 237 2.96 10.28 -18.06
CA GLY A 237 1.57 10.18 -17.60
C GLY A 237 1.00 8.77 -17.63
N GLU A 238 1.53 7.87 -18.46
CA GLU A 238 1.08 6.48 -18.55
C GLU A 238 1.50 5.65 -17.32
N TYR A 239 2.66 5.95 -16.72
CA TYR A 239 3.13 5.35 -15.47
C TYR A 239 2.39 5.86 -14.22
N TYR A 240 1.64 6.97 -14.38
CA TYR A 240 0.70 7.51 -13.40
C TYR A 240 -0.76 7.10 -13.67
N ARG A 241 -1.02 6.17 -14.61
CA ARG A 241 -2.31 5.49 -14.67
C ARG A 241 -2.40 4.46 -13.52
N LEU A 242 -3.58 4.28 -12.94
CA LEU A 242 -3.81 3.22 -11.96
C LEU A 242 -3.91 1.87 -12.69
N TRP A 243 -2.81 1.13 -12.74
CA TRP A 243 -2.77 -0.17 -13.42
C TRP A 243 -3.47 -1.26 -12.60
N ALA A 244 -4.39 -1.96 -13.26
CA ALA A 244 -4.94 -3.25 -12.83
C ALA A 244 -4.53 -4.29 -13.88
N PRO A 245 -3.82 -5.37 -13.51
CA PRO A 245 -3.29 -6.33 -14.46
C PRO A 245 -4.41 -7.18 -15.08
N THR A 246 -4.24 -7.56 -16.34
CA THR A 246 -5.14 -8.50 -17.01
C THR A 246 -4.80 -9.95 -16.66
N ALA A 247 -5.70 -10.86 -17.05
CA ALA A 247 -5.52 -12.30 -16.86
C ALA A 247 -4.35 -12.89 -17.68
N ASP A 248 -3.81 -12.15 -18.64
CA ASP A 248 -2.68 -12.59 -19.47
C ASP A 248 -1.36 -11.93 -19.02
N ASP A 249 -1.40 -10.71 -18.48
CA ASP A 249 -0.24 -10.05 -17.87
C ASP A 249 0.34 -10.90 -16.73
N LEU A 250 -0.53 -11.43 -15.87
CA LEU A 250 -0.20 -12.33 -14.75
C LEU A 250 0.26 -13.74 -15.18
N LYS A 251 0.11 -14.12 -16.46
CA LYS A 251 0.53 -15.45 -16.97
C LYS A 251 1.82 -15.39 -17.78
N GLY A 252 2.28 -14.20 -18.15
CA GLY A 252 3.52 -13.98 -18.88
C GLY A 252 4.53 -13.15 -18.09
N SER A 253 5.45 -12.52 -18.82
CA SER A 253 6.29 -11.41 -18.34
C SER A 253 5.57 -10.06 -18.46
N GLY A 254 4.24 -10.03 -18.31
CA GLY A 254 3.40 -8.90 -18.73
C GLY A 254 3.04 -7.89 -17.65
N ASN A 255 3.32 -8.16 -16.38
CA ASN A 255 3.06 -7.19 -15.30
C ASN A 255 3.83 -5.87 -15.55
N VAL A 256 3.09 -4.77 -15.64
CA VAL A 256 3.60 -3.43 -15.93
C VAL A 256 4.09 -2.74 -14.65
N ASP A 257 5.32 -2.25 -14.62
CA ASP A 257 5.88 -1.44 -13.53
C ASP A 257 5.10 -0.12 -13.34
N GLY A 258 5.01 0.38 -12.10
CA GLY A 258 4.35 1.65 -11.78
C GLY A 258 3.35 1.58 -10.63
N PHE A 259 2.48 2.59 -10.56
CA PHE A 259 1.45 2.70 -9.52
C PHE A 259 0.26 1.77 -9.73
N ARG A 260 -0.45 1.49 -8.63
CA ARG A 260 -1.54 0.51 -8.51
C ARG A 260 -2.79 1.15 -7.91
N GLY A 261 -3.94 0.52 -8.12
CA GLY A 261 -5.25 1.03 -7.67
C GLY A 261 -5.41 1.25 -6.15
N ASP A 262 -4.56 0.61 -5.34
CA ASP A 262 -4.45 0.74 -3.88
C ASP A 262 -3.45 1.82 -3.43
N GLY A 263 -2.76 2.49 -4.35
CA GLY A 263 -1.69 3.46 -4.08
C GLY A 263 -0.29 2.86 -4.03
N SER A 264 -0.14 1.53 -4.02
CA SER A 264 1.16 0.88 -3.99
C SER A 264 1.92 1.03 -5.32
N PHE A 265 3.22 0.77 -5.27
CA PHE A 265 4.13 0.85 -6.41
C PHE A 265 4.92 -0.46 -6.55
N THR A 266 4.89 -1.05 -7.75
CA THR A 266 5.59 -2.29 -8.12
C THR A 266 6.64 -1.99 -9.20
N HIS A 267 7.81 -2.64 -9.11
CA HIS A 267 8.87 -2.56 -10.12
C HIS A 267 9.40 -3.95 -10.48
N HIS A 268 10.12 -4.06 -11.62
CA HIS A 268 10.57 -5.31 -12.21
C HIS A 268 9.49 -6.41 -12.19
N ALA A 269 8.33 -6.08 -12.76
CA ALA A 269 7.10 -6.88 -12.86
C ALA A 269 6.43 -7.30 -11.54
N SER A 270 7.09 -7.25 -10.38
CA SER A 270 6.69 -8.08 -9.24
C SER A 270 7.22 -7.71 -7.85
N ILE A 271 8.11 -6.72 -7.76
CA ILE A 271 8.76 -6.34 -6.50
C ILE A 271 7.98 -5.18 -5.87
N PRO A 272 7.45 -5.31 -4.63
CA PRO A 272 6.89 -4.19 -3.89
C PRO A 272 8.01 -3.26 -3.38
N GLY A 273 8.31 -2.23 -4.16
CA GLY A 273 9.38 -1.24 -3.90
C GLY A 273 8.85 0.14 -3.52
N SER A 274 7.66 0.21 -2.91
CA SER A 274 6.94 1.47 -2.71
C SER A 274 7.61 2.44 -1.73
N GLY A 275 8.51 1.96 -0.86
CA GLY A 275 9.37 2.79 -0.04
C GLY A 275 10.78 2.98 -0.59
N ASP A 276 11.10 2.42 -1.77
CA ASP A 276 12.43 2.41 -2.37
C ASP A 276 12.40 3.11 -3.74
N GLU A 277 12.39 2.37 -4.84
CA GLU A 277 12.20 2.91 -6.20
C GLU A 277 10.94 3.77 -6.36
N GLY A 278 9.88 3.50 -5.60
CA GLY A 278 8.69 4.35 -5.57
C GLY A 278 8.98 5.78 -5.07
N LEU A 279 9.82 5.95 -4.04
CA LEU A 279 10.22 7.28 -3.57
C LEU A 279 11.14 7.99 -4.58
N GLU A 280 11.99 7.23 -5.28
CA GLU A 280 12.86 7.80 -6.33
C GLU A 280 12.05 8.27 -7.55
N PHE A 281 11.08 7.47 -8.02
CA PHE A 281 10.17 7.85 -9.10
C PHE A 281 9.37 9.12 -8.76
N VAL A 282 8.86 9.20 -7.52
CA VAL A 282 8.21 10.42 -7.00
C VAL A 282 9.18 11.59 -6.97
N TYR A 283 10.43 11.40 -6.54
CA TYR A 283 11.44 12.46 -6.53
C TYR A 283 11.74 12.98 -7.95
N ARG A 284 12.09 12.09 -8.89
CA ARG A 284 12.34 12.46 -10.29
C ARG A 284 11.12 13.21 -10.88
N THR A 285 9.91 12.79 -10.56
CA THR A 285 8.68 13.47 -11.01
C THR A 285 8.47 14.85 -10.35
N LEU A 286 8.83 15.03 -9.08
CA LEU A 286 8.80 16.33 -8.39
C LEU A 286 9.87 17.31 -8.90
N LEU A 287 10.93 16.82 -9.56
CA LEU A 287 11.82 17.66 -10.36
C LEU A 287 11.10 18.20 -11.61
N ILE A 288 10.29 17.36 -12.27
CA ILE A 288 9.52 17.72 -13.47
C ILE A 288 8.39 18.71 -13.12
N LEU A 289 7.56 18.42 -12.10
CA LEU A 289 6.45 19.29 -11.68
C LEU A 289 6.90 20.68 -11.20
N ALA A 290 8.11 20.81 -10.67
CA ALA A 290 8.69 22.11 -10.33
C ALA A 290 8.94 22.97 -11.58
N GLY A 291 9.18 22.36 -12.73
CA GLY A 291 9.41 23.06 -13.99
C GLY A 291 8.14 23.49 -14.74
N LEU A 292 7.05 22.71 -14.64
CA LEU A 292 5.80 22.95 -15.36
C LEU A 292 5.14 24.29 -14.99
N ASP A 293 4.47 24.95 -15.93
CA ASP A 293 3.70 26.19 -15.70
C ASP A 293 2.20 25.88 -15.53
N PRO A 294 1.57 26.20 -14.38
CA PRO A 294 0.14 25.97 -14.17
C PRO A 294 -0.79 26.77 -15.10
N ASN A 295 -0.28 27.79 -15.81
CA ASN A 295 -1.04 28.56 -16.79
C ASN A 295 -1.10 27.88 -18.17
N VAL A 296 -0.35 26.81 -18.41
CA VAL A 296 -0.34 26.06 -19.68
C VAL A 296 -1.20 24.80 -19.52
N GLN A 297 -2.29 24.70 -20.29
CA GLN A 297 -3.35 23.71 -20.08
C GLN A 297 -2.84 22.26 -20.11
N GLU A 298 -1.95 21.92 -21.04
CA GLU A 298 -1.37 20.57 -21.18
C GLU A 298 -0.48 20.21 -19.99
N GLN A 299 0.28 21.19 -19.47
CA GLN A 299 1.18 21.00 -18.34
C GLN A 299 0.41 20.92 -17.02
N ALA A 300 -0.64 21.74 -16.87
CA ALA A 300 -1.58 21.63 -15.76
C ALA A 300 -2.30 20.27 -15.75
N LYS A 301 -2.76 19.78 -16.92
CA LYS A 301 -3.38 18.45 -17.03
C LYS A 301 -2.46 17.33 -16.54
N LEU A 302 -1.19 17.33 -16.97
CA LEU A 302 -0.22 16.34 -16.49
C LEU A 302 0.01 16.46 -14.98
N ALA A 303 0.18 17.69 -14.47
CA ALA A 303 0.35 17.92 -13.04
C ALA A 303 -0.84 17.37 -12.23
N THR A 304 -2.09 17.58 -12.69
CA THR A 304 -3.28 16.97 -12.10
C THR A 304 -3.19 15.45 -12.07
N THR A 305 -2.92 14.80 -13.22
CA THR A 305 -2.80 13.33 -13.30
C THR A 305 -1.74 12.76 -12.36
N VAL A 306 -0.59 13.43 -12.20
CA VAL A 306 0.43 13.01 -11.23
C VAL A 306 -0.03 13.24 -9.79
N LEU A 307 -0.52 14.45 -9.47
CA LEU A 307 -0.81 14.86 -8.10
C LEU A 307 -1.96 14.08 -7.47
N ASP A 308 -2.99 13.73 -8.24
CA ASP A 308 -4.10 12.87 -7.77
C ASP A 308 -3.58 11.50 -7.27
N ILE A 309 -2.60 10.92 -7.98
CA ILE A 309 -1.98 9.63 -7.64
C ILE A 309 -1.05 9.77 -6.43
N LEU A 310 -0.28 10.86 -6.36
CA LEU A 310 0.57 11.14 -5.19
C LEU A 310 -0.27 11.28 -3.92
N ILE A 311 -1.44 11.91 -3.97
CA ILE A 311 -2.38 11.96 -2.83
C ILE A 311 -2.75 10.54 -2.37
N ILE A 312 -3.09 9.63 -3.29
CA ILE A 312 -3.44 8.24 -2.97
C ILE A 312 -2.24 7.50 -2.36
N TYR A 313 -1.06 7.57 -3.00
CA TYR A 313 0.18 6.95 -2.54
C TYR A 313 0.60 7.44 -1.14
N PHE A 314 0.58 8.75 -0.89
CA PHE A 314 0.95 9.30 0.41
C PHE A 314 -0.06 8.96 1.51
N ASN A 315 -1.36 8.84 1.19
CA ASN A 315 -2.41 8.48 2.14
C ASN A 315 -2.45 6.97 2.47
N LYS A 316 -2.42 6.11 1.44
CA LYS A 316 -2.61 4.65 1.59
C LYS A 316 -1.31 3.87 1.76
N THR A 317 -0.18 4.36 1.25
CA THR A 317 1.09 3.61 1.31
C THR A 317 2.11 4.26 2.22
N VAL A 318 2.38 5.56 2.07
CA VAL A 318 3.45 6.21 2.85
C VAL A 318 3.05 6.45 4.31
N ALA A 319 1.97 7.20 4.60
CA ALA A 319 1.59 7.51 5.98
C ALA A 319 1.35 6.26 6.87
N PRO A 320 0.79 5.15 6.35
CA PRO A 320 0.71 3.88 7.09
C PRO A 320 2.06 3.15 7.28
N ALA A 321 2.96 3.20 6.28
CA ALA A 321 4.27 2.54 6.32
C ALA A 321 5.37 3.33 7.06
N LEU A 322 5.11 4.61 7.39
CA LEU A 322 5.96 5.44 8.24
C LEU A 322 5.78 5.07 9.72
N VAL A 323 6.69 4.24 10.23
CA VAL A 323 6.62 3.70 11.58
C VAL A 323 7.61 4.40 12.50
N TYR A 324 7.11 5.43 13.18
CA TYR A 324 7.93 6.41 13.92
C TYR A 324 9.00 6.99 12.98
N CYS A 325 10.28 6.76 13.25
CA CYS A 325 11.36 7.25 12.41
C CYS A 325 11.89 6.26 11.37
N THR A 326 11.31 5.06 11.21
CA THR A 326 11.76 4.08 10.20
C THR A 326 10.64 3.71 9.22
N PHE A 327 10.97 3.55 7.94
CA PHE A 327 10.05 3.07 6.90
C PHE A 327 10.02 1.53 6.97
N SER A 328 8.83 0.92 7.03
CA SER A 328 8.74 -0.53 7.24
C SER A 328 9.39 -1.33 6.10
N GLY A 329 10.21 -2.33 6.47
CA GLY A 329 10.95 -3.20 5.55
C GLY A 329 10.08 -3.95 4.54
N ALA A 330 8.78 -4.12 4.83
CA ALA A 330 7.78 -4.71 3.95
C ALA A 330 7.60 -4.00 2.58
N PHE A 331 8.11 -2.77 2.44
CA PHE A 331 7.95 -1.92 1.25
C PHE A 331 9.25 -1.61 0.50
N LEU A 332 10.39 -2.16 0.95
CA LEU A 332 11.71 -1.68 0.55
C LEU A 332 12.38 -2.51 -0.56
N GLY A 333 11.67 -3.43 -1.22
CA GLY A 333 12.20 -4.23 -2.33
C GLY A 333 13.59 -4.84 -2.05
N VAL A 334 14.54 -4.58 -2.95
CA VAL A 334 15.97 -4.92 -2.77
C VAL A 334 16.69 -3.96 -1.81
N GLY A 335 16.30 -2.68 -1.78
CA GLY A 335 16.89 -1.65 -0.94
C GLY A 335 16.76 -1.89 0.57
N VAL A 336 15.95 -2.87 0.99
CA VAL A 336 15.89 -3.40 2.35
C VAL A 336 17.26 -3.86 2.90
N ALA A 337 18.21 -4.19 2.01
CA ALA A 337 19.57 -4.58 2.34
C ALA A 337 20.59 -3.41 2.35
N ASN A 338 20.18 -2.18 2.01
CA ASN A 338 21.07 -1.03 1.90
C ASN A 338 21.43 -0.45 3.29
N GLU A 339 22.72 -0.34 3.56
CA GLU A 339 23.30 0.12 4.83
C GLU A 339 23.23 1.65 4.98
N THR A 340 23.56 2.38 3.92
CA THR A 340 23.69 3.85 3.91
C THR A 340 22.33 4.53 3.81
N ILE A 341 21.49 4.09 2.88
CA ILE A 341 20.08 4.47 2.79
C ILE A 341 19.32 3.32 3.43
N ASN A 342 19.02 3.43 4.73
CA ASN A 342 18.30 2.43 5.50
C ASN A 342 16.81 2.80 5.67
N GLY A 343 16.06 2.10 6.52
CA GLY A 343 14.65 2.42 6.80
C GLY A 343 14.45 3.81 7.40
N THR A 344 15.36 4.27 8.26
CA THR A 344 15.30 5.58 8.91
C THR A 344 15.62 6.76 7.97
N ILE A 345 16.58 6.58 7.05
CA ILE A 345 16.79 7.52 5.94
C ILE A 345 15.56 7.56 5.01
N ARG A 346 14.97 6.42 4.65
CA ARG A 346 13.77 6.38 3.78
C ARG A 346 12.54 7.01 4.41
N SER A 347 12.34 6.88 5.72
CA SER A 347 11.29 7.62 6.45
C SER A 347 11.46 9.13 6.25
N SER A 348 12.69 9.60 6.42
CA SER A 348 13.06 11.01 6.30
C SER A 348 12.96 11.52 4.85
N LEU A 349 13.33 10.69 3.85
CA LEU A 349 13.12 10.98 2.43
C LEU A 349 11.62 11.11 2.10
N ALA A 350 10.79 10.16 2.54
CA ALA A 350 9.35 10.18 2.29
C ALA A 350 8.65 11.41 2.91
N LEU A 351 9.04 11.79 4.13
CA LEU A 351 8.58 13.01 4.79
C LEU A 351 8.97 14.27 4.01
N ALA A 352 10.18 14.30 3.46
CA ALA A 352 10.66 15.40 2.63
C ALA A 352 9.94 15.47 1.27
N LEU A 353 9.71 14.34 0.62
CA LEU A 353 9.00 14.25 -0.66
C LEU A 353 7.51 14.61 -0.53
N PHE A 354 6.86 14.33 0.61
CA PHE A 354 5.52 14.86 0.88
C PHE A 354 5.54 16.39 0.96
N ALA A 355 6.54 17.02 1.57
CA ALA A 355 6.61 18.48 1.67
C ALA A 355 6.80 19.16 0.30
N SER A 356 7.62 18.59 -0.58
CA SER A 356 7.71 19.03 -1.99
C SER A 356 6.41 18.78 -2.76
N THR A 357 5.73 17.65 -2.50
CA THR A 357 4.40 17.36 -3.09
C THR A 357 3.36 18.37 -2.63
N TYR A 358 3.35 18.73 -1.36
CA TYR A 358 2.47 19.76 -0.81
C TYR A 358 2.66 21.12 -1.50
N LYS A 359 3.91 21.57 -1.72
CA LYS A 359 4.17 22.80 -2.48
C LYS A 359 3.72 22.72 -3.94
N ALA A 360 3.75 21.54 -4.56
CA ALA A 360 3.15 21.34 -5.88
C ALA A 360 1.61 21.43 -5.82
N LEU A 361 0.97 20.81 -4.81
CA LEU A 361 -0.47 20.91 -4.57
C LEU A 361 -0.93 22.36 -4.35
N GLU A 362 -0.19 23.16 -3.56
CA GLU A 362 -0.41 24.60 -3.42
C GLU A 362 -0.34 25.32 -4.78
N ARG A 363 0.73 25.08 -5.54
CA ARG A 363 0.98 25.73 -6.84
C ARG A 363 -0.08 25.41 -7.90
N PHE A 364 -0.61 24.19 -7.91
CA PHE A 364 -1.63 23.73 -8.86
C PHE A 364 -3.07 23.86 -8.31
N GLY A 365 -3.28 24.54 -7.18
CA GLY A 365 -4.61 24.97 -6.72
C GLY A 365 -5.40 23.99 -5.86
N TYR A 366 -4.80 22.87 -5.45
CA TYR A 366 -5.46 21.79 -4.69
C TYR A 366 -5.88 22.18 -3.25
N MET A 367 -5.45 23.35 -2.75
CA MET A 367 -5.74 23.80 -1.38
C MET A 367 -7.12 24.46 -1.19
N SER A 368 -7.92 24.53 -2.24
CA SER A 368 -9.33 24.95 -2.21
C SER A 368 -10.25 23.82 -2.67
N GLY A 369 -11.33 23.56 -1.94
CA GLY A 369 -12.26 22.46 -2.20
C GLY A 369 -12.00 21.22 -1.34
N ASP A 370 -12.68 20.12 -1.64
CA ASP A 370 -12.85 18.99 -0.71
C ASP A 370 -11.56 18.19 -0.48
N GLN A 371 -10.72 18.04 -1.51
CA GLN A 371 -9.39 17.42 -1.41
C GLN A 371 -8.47 18.15 -0.40
N ALA A 372 -8.69 19.44 -0.15
CA ALA A 372 -7.85 20.22 0.76
C ALA A 372 -8.02 19.81 2.24
N THR A 373 -9.08 19.09 2.58
CA THR A 373 -9.21 18.44 3.90
C THR A 373 -8.31 17.21 3.97
N LEU A 374 -8.38 16.32 2.98
CA LEU A 374 -7.52 15.13 2.88
C LEU A 374 -6.03 15.47 2.93
N ILE A 375 -5.60 16.47 2.14
CA ILE A 375 -4.20 16.91 2.09
C ILE A 375 -3.73 17.42 3.45
N ARG A 376 -4.60 18.10 4.23
CA ARG A 376 -4.30 18.52 5.60
C ARG A 376 -4.25 17.35 6.59
N THR A 377 -5.11 16.34 6.43
CA THR A 377 -5.08 15.12 7.26
C THR A 377 -3.79 14.33 7.02
N ILE A 378 -3.40 14.08 5.76
CA ILE A 378 -2.12 13.44 5.42
C ILE A 378 -0.95 14.27 5.97
N GLY A 379 -0.97 15.59 5.76
CA GLY A 379 0.04 16.50 6.29
C GLY A 379 0.16 16.47 7.81
N GLY A 380 -0.94 16.26 8.53
CA GLY A 380 -0.95 16.05 9.98
C GLY A 380 -0.23 14.77 10.41
N TYR A 381 -0.42 13.67 9.68
CA TYR A 381 0.32 12.41 9.90
C TYR A 381 1.82 12.59 9.63
N MET A 382 2.18 13.30 8.56
CA MET A 382 3.58 13.58 8.23
C MET A 382 4.24 14.51 9.27
N GLN A 383 3.56 15.58 9.67
CA GLN A 383 4.02 16.56 10.66
C GLN A 383 4.35 15.91 12.02
N GLU A 384 3.55 14.92 12.45
CA GLU A 384 3.76 14.17 13.71
C GLU A 384 5.10 13.42 13.73
N ARG A 385 5.56 12.94 12.57
CA ARG A 385 6.85 12.25 12.39
C ARG A 385 7.99 13.22 12.04
N ALA A 386 7.75 14.19 11.18
CA ALA A 386 8.73 15.14 10.66
C ALA A 386 9.56 15.81 11.77
N VAL A 387 8.89 16.32 12.80
CA VAL A 387 9.51 17.02 13.94
C VAL A 387 10.42 16.09 14.77
N GLN A 388 10.12 14.79 14.82
CA GLN A 388 10.88 13.82 15.62
C GLN A 388 12.06 13.20 14.86
N CYS A 389 11.93 13.08 13.53
CA CYS A 389 12.77 12.21 12.71
C CYS A 389 13.75 12.96 11.79
N LEU A 390 13.30 14.02 11.12
CA LEU A 390 14.17 14.81 10.22
C LEU A 390 15.39 15.44 10.91
N PRO A 391 15.35 15.83 12.21
CA PRO A 391 16.55 16.27 12.93
C PRO A 391 17.57 15.16 13.21
N ARG A 392 17.18 13.88 13.17
CA ARG A 392 18.08 12.74 13.46
C ARG A 392 18.96 12.38 12.26
N THR A 393 18.37 12.36 11.07
CA THR A 393 19.03 12.02 9.81
C THR A 393 19.76 13.20 9.17
N ILE A 394 19.67 14.39 9.76
CA ILE A 394 20.03 15.68 9.15
C ILE A 394 21.46 15.74 8.57
N ALA A 395 22.43 15.07 9.22
CA ALA A 395 23.83 15.06 8.81
C ALA A 395 24.18 13.93 7.82
N THR A 396 23.32 12.91 7.70
CA THR A 396 23.46 11.75 6.81
C THR A 396 22.43 11.72 5.68
N PHE A 397 21.59 12.77 5.58
CA PHE A 397 20.53 12.88 4.59
C PHE A 397 21.11 12.92 3.17
N PRO A 398 20.62 12.11 2.21
CA PRO A 398 21.18 12.05 0.86
C PRO A 398 21.23 13.41 0.16
N GLN A 399 22.43 13.83 -0.23
CA GLN A 399 22.69 15.17 -0.78
C GLN A 399 21.85 15.47 -2.04
N ALA A 400 21.57 14.45 -2.85
CA ALA A 400 20.73 14.57 -4.05
C ALA A 400 19.30 15.06 -3.76
N PHE A 401 18.82 14.99 -2.51
CA PHE A 401 17.46 15.37 -2.10
C PHE A 401 17.44 16.68 -1.29
N ALA A 402 18.50 17.50 -1.33
CA ALA A 402 18.68 18.70 -0.50
C ALA A 402 17.48 19.67 -0.52
N THR A 403 16.81 19.83 -1.66
CA THR A 403 15.66 20.74 -1.79
C THR A 403 14.35 20.15 -1.29
N ALA A 404 14.19 18.82 -1.29
CA ALA A 404 13.10 18.18 -0.57
C ALA A 404 13.26 18.36 0.95
N LEU A 405 14.50 18.29 1.45
CA LEU A 405 14.81 18.62 2.86
C LEU A 405 14.50 20.08 3.19
N GLN A 406 14.88 21.02 2.30
CA GLN A 406 14.54 22.44 2.42
C GLN A 406 13.02 22.67 2.46
N ASP A 407 12.27 22.01 1.57
CA ASP A 407 10.80 22.05 1.55
C ASP A 407 10.23 21.53 2.87
N ALA A 408 10.76 20.43 3.40
CA ALA A 408 10.36 19.86 4.69
C ALA A 408 10.55 20.82 5.87
N TYR A 409 11.71 21.45 5.97
CA TYR A 409 12.02 22.36 7.08
C TYR A 409 11.18 23.64 7.07
N GLN A 410 10.72 24.07 5.88
CA GLN A 410 9.77 25.16 5.73
C GLN A 410 8.33 24.72 6.04
N VAL A 411 7.82 23.66 5.39
CA VAL A 411 6.43 23.20 5.52
C VAL A 411 6.12 22.68 6.92
N TYR A 412 7.03 21.92 7.54
CA TYR A 412 6.83 21.42 8.90
C TYR A 412 7.26 22.39 10.01
N GLY A 413 7.76 23.59 9.66
CA GLY A 413 8.17 24.63 10.61
C GLY A 413 9.44 24.33 11.42
N ILE A 414 10.18 23.27 11.10
CA ILE A 414 11.31 22.77 11.90
C ILE A 414 12.43 23.82 12.05
N ALA A 415 12.56 24.74 11.10
CA ALA A 415 13.45 25.90 11.17
C ALA A 415 13.00 27.03 12.14
N GLY A 416 12.20 26.71 13.17
CA GLY A 416 11.75 27.67 14.20
C GLY A 416 10.46 28.44 13.86
N GLY A 417 9.68 27.96 12.88
CA GLY A 417 8.36 28.51 12.52
C GLY A 417 7.20 27.67 13.05
N THR A 418 5.97 28.19 12.90
CA THR A 418 4.76 27.37 13.04
C THR A 418 4.60 26.51 11.78
N GLY A 419 4.61 25.17 11.92
CA GLY A 419 4.37 24.26 10.81
C GLY A 419 2.97 24.40 10.20
N THR A 420 2.83 24.04 8.93
CA THR A 420 1.60 24.17 8.14
C THR A 420 0.46 23.27 8.63
N PHE A 421 0.77 22.17 9.31
CA PHE A 421 -0.23 21.18 9.74
C PHE A 421 -0.30 21.05 11.26
N THR A 422 -1.48 20.63 11.75
CA THR A 422 -1.62 20.14 13.13
C THR A 422 -1.17 18.67 13.20
N PRO A 423 -0.21 18.29 14.08
CA PRO A 423 0.21 16.90 14.23
C PRO A 423 -0.98 15.99 14.54
N THR A 424 -1.09 14.86 13.83
CA THR A 424 -2.15 13.86 14.03
C THR A 424 -1.53 12.46 13.98
N VAL A 425 -1.98 11.52 14.80
CA VAL A 425 -1.51 10.12 14.77
C VAL A 425 -2.37 9.35 13.77
N TRP A 426 -1.77 8.74 12.74
CA TRP A 426 -2.48 7.81 11.86
C TRP A 426 -2.98 6.59 12.66
N THR A 427 -4.21 6.15 12.43
CA THR A 427 -4.77 4.91 12.99
C THR A 427 -5.73 4.28 11.98
N GLY A 428 -6.00 2.97 12.13
CA GLY A 428 -6.87 2.21 11.24
C GLY A 428 -6.22 0.94 10.70
N VAL A 429 -6.79 0.39 9.64
CA VAL A 429 -6.28 -0.79 8.93
C VAL A 429 -6.24 -0.47 7.44
N GLU A 430 -5.15 -0.86 6.78
CA GLU A 430 -4.95 -0.66 5.35
C GLU A 430 -4.50 -1.98 4.71
N TRP A 431 -5.07 -2.29 3.54
CA TRP A 431 -4.79 -3.49 2.76
C TRP A 431 -4.30 -3.04 1.40
N LEU A 432 -3.06 -3.40 1.08
CA LEU A 432 -2.40 -3.07 -0.18
C LEU A 432 -2.25 -4.36 -1.00
N PRO A 433 -3.31 -4.82 -1.67
CA PRO A 433 -3.36 -6.13 -2.33
C PRO A 433 -2.41 -6.28 -3.52
N TYR A 434 -1.97 -5.18 -4.15
CA TYR A 434 -0.95 -5.23 -5.20
C TYR A 434 0.49 -5.20 -4.64
N ALA A 435 0.65 -4.85 -3.36
CA ALA A 435 1.90 -5.01 -2.61
C ALA A 435 1.93 -6.29 -1.75
N ASP A 436 0.80 -6.99 -1.59
CA ASP A 436 0.58 -8.06 -0.61
C ASP A 436 1.05 -7.67 0.81
N VAL A 437 0.61 -6.50 1.31
CA VAL A 437 0.88 -6.04 2.68
C VAL A 437 -0.40 -5.59 3.40
N VAL A 438 -0.62 -6.09 4.62
CA VAL A 438 -1.58 -5.53 5.57
C VAL A 438 -0.86 -4.68 6.61
N ILE A 439 -1.44 -3.53 6.97
CA ILE A 439 -0.98 -2.64 8.04
C ILE A 439 -2.13 -2.45 9.04
N ILE A 440 -1.84 -2.56 10.34
CA ILE A 440 -2.75 -2.21 11.43
C ILE A 440 -2.07 -1.17 12.32
N GLY A 441 -2.67 0.02 12.44
CA GLY A 441 -2.17 1.13 13.24
C GLY A 441 -3.08 1.45 14.41
N THR A 442 -2.56 1.29 15.63
CA THR A 442 -3.24 1.70 16.87
C THR A 442 -2.54 2.92 17.48
N GLU A 443 -3.12 3.50 18.53
CA GLU A 443 -2.49 4.56 19.33
C GLU A 443 -1.25 4.09 20.10
N ARG A 444 -0.98 2.76 20.17
CA ARG A 444 0.07 2.18 21.01
C ARG A 444 1.12 1.37 20.25
N TYR A 445 0.84 0.91 19.03
CA TYR A 445 1.81 0.21 18.17
C TYR A 445 1.42 0.24 16.68
N ARG A 446 2.34 -0.20 15.81
CA ARG A 446 2.04 -0.63 14.43
C ARG A 446 2.31 -2.13 14.26
N TYR A 447 1.42 -2.81 13.56
CA TYR A 447 1.65 -4.15 13.03
C TYR A 447 1.67 -4.09 11.50
N VAL A 448 2.60 -4.80 10.89
CA VAL A 448 2.70 -4.95 9.43
C VAL A 448 2.90 -6.44 9.13
N MET A 449 2.22 -6.97 8.12
CA MET A 449 2.41 -8.34 7.63
C MET A 449 2.73 -8.33 6.14
N ALA A 450 3.96 -8.74 5.79
CA ALA A 450 4.42 -8.89 4.42
C ALA A 450 4.14 -10.31 3.90
N MET A 451 3.31 -10.38 2.86
CA MET A 451 2.86 -11.63 2.23
C MET A 451 3.37 -11.72 0.79
N THR A 452 3.19 -12.89 0.18
CA THR A 452 3.52 -13.18 -1.21
C THR A 452 2.37 -13.92 -1.86
N SER A 453 2.15 -13.67 -3.15
CA SER A 453 1.13 -14.32 -3.95
C SER A 453 1.61 -14.42 -5.41
N CYS A 454 0.75 -14.90 -6.31
CA CYS A 454 0.97 -14.84 -7.76
C CYS A 454 1.26 -13.42 -8.30
N ARG A 455 0.97 -12.35 -7.53
CA ARG A 455 1.26 -10.96 -7.89
C ARG A 455 2.66 -10.49 -7.49
N THR A 456 3.18 -10.96 -6.36
CA THR A 456 4.38 -10.38 -5.72
C THR A 456 5.45 -11.42 -5.39
N SER A 457 6.68 -11.15 -5.84
CA SER A 457 7.84 -11.98 -5.50
C SER A 457 8.10 -11.97 -4.00
N ASN A 458 8.33 -13.15 -3.43
CA ASN A 458 8.51 -13.37 -1.99
C ASN A 458 9.77 -12.73 -1.38
N TYR A 459 10.75 -12.44 -2.22
CA TYR A 459 11.82 -11.49 -2.05
C TYR A 459 12.40 -11.17 -3.43
N ALA A 460 13.29 -10.18 -3.51
CA ALA A 460 14.08 -9.92 -4.71
C ALA A 460 15.56 -9.90 -4.35
N CYS A 461 16.41 -10.40 -5.25
CA CYS A 461 17.85 -10.23 -5.22
C CYS A 461 18.27 -9.73 -6.59
N SER A 462 18.98 -8.60 -6.67
CA SER A 462 19.39 -7.99 -7.94
C SER A 462 20.79 -7.40 -7.79
N ASN A 463 21.65 -7.61 -8.79
CA ASN A 463 22.96 -6.96 -8.92
C ASN A 463 23.82 -7.02 -7.65
N GLY A 464 23.80 -8.18 -6.96
CA GLY A 464 24.52 -8.42 -5.70
C GLY A 464 23.84 -7.90 -4.43
N ILE A 465 22.64 -7.30 -4.51
CA ILE A 465 21.90 -6.71 -3.38
C ILE A 465 20.81 -7.68 -2.90
N ASN A 466 20.65 -7.78 -1.57
CA ASN A 466 19.69 -8.62 -0.85
C ASN A 466 19.90 -10.15 -1.04
N MET A 467 21.16 -10.59 -1.08
CA MET A 467 21.61 -11.97 -1.34
C MET A 467 20.97 -13.06 -0.47
N ASN A 468 20.43 -12.70 0.70
CA ASN A 468 19.88 -13.66 1.65
C ASN A 468 18.42 -13.39 2.06
N GLY A 469 17.68 -12.58 1.29
CA GLY A 469 16.30 -12.17 1.61
C GLY A 469 15.20 -13.24 1.55
N PHE A 470 15.53 -14.51 1.29
CA PHE A 470 14.63 -15.62 0.88
C PHE A 470 13.20 -15.68 1.46
N TYR A 471 13.04 -15.34 2.74
CA TYR A 471 11.79 -15.50 3.47
C TYR A 471 11.14 -14.17 3.90
N GLN A 472 11.62 -13.03 3.38
CA GLN A 472 11.20 -11.67 3.78
C GLN A 472 9.70 -11.39 3.67
N ARG A 473 8.96 -12.16 2.86
CA ARG A 473 7.50 -12.05 2.67
C ARG A 473 6.73 -13.36 2.82
N TYR A 474 7.29 -14.38 3.47
CA TYR A 474 6.59 -15.64 3.79
C TYR A 474 5.66 -15.47 5.01
N GLY A 475 4.73 -14.51 4.92
CA GLY A 475 3.86 -14.10 6.03
C GLY A 475 4.63 -13.43 7.18
N HIS A 476 5.72 -12.72 6.85
CA HIS A 476 6.64 -12.10 7.80
C HIS A 476 5.97 -10.91 8.50
N GLU A 477 5.99 -10.94 9.82
CA GLU A 477 5.36 -9.92 10.68
C GLU A 477 6.38 -8.94 11.24
N TYR A 478 5.91 -7.71 11.50
CA TYR A 478 6.65 -6.66 12.18
C TYR A 478 5.75 -6.03 13.25
N VAL A 479 6.29 -5.80 14.45
CA VAL A 479 5.59 -5.14 15.57
C VAL A 479 6.44 -3.99 16.08
N TYR A 480 5.94 -2.78 15.96
CA TYR A 480 6.65 -1.56 16.34
C TYR A 480 5.88 -0.83 17.46
N PRO A 481 6.34 -0.89 18.72
CA PRO A 481 5.69 -0.20 19.84
C PRO A 481 5.93 1.31 19.81
N VAL A 482 4.98 2.10 20.30
CA VAL A 482 5.13 3.57 20.41
C VAL A 482 6.38 3.95 21.22
N GLY A 483 7.13 4.90 20.69
CA GLY A 483 8.36 5.43 21.29
C GLY A 483 9.61 4.58 21.07
N VAL A 484 9.50 3.36 20.53
CA VAL A 484 10.66 2.50 20.24
C VAL A 484 11.14 2.74 18.81
N LEU A 485 12.07 3.68 18.68
CA LEU A 485 12.67 4.07 17.40
C LEU A 485 13.67 3.01 16.90
N GLU A 486 13.84 2.92 15.57
CA GLU A 486 14.94 2.18 14.92
C GLU A 486 14.99 0.66 15.27
N LEU A 487 13.87 0.09 15.76
CA LEU A 487 13.78 -1.27 16.29
C LEU A 487 14.18 -2.34 15.26
N TYR A 488 13.81 -2.17 14.00
CA TYR A 488 14.14 -3.08 12.89
C TYR A 488 15.29 -2.59 11.99
N ASP A 489 15.94 -1.47 12.30
CA ASP A 489 17.11 -1.00 11.54
C ASP A 489 18.27 -1.99 11.71
N GLY A 490 18.87 -2.46 10.61
CA GLY A 490 19.84 -3.56 10.65
C GLY A 490 19.27 -4.93 11.05
N TYR A 491 17.94 -5.14 10.99
CA TYR A 491 17.30 -6.43 11.29
C TYR A 491 17.82 -7.55 10.37
N TYR A 492 17.72 -7.42 9.05
CA TYR A 492 18.07 -8.49 8.10
C TYR A 492 19.54 -8.95 8.15
N PRO A 493 20.56 -8.07 8.28
CA PRO A 493 21.96 -8.51 8.43
C PRO A 493 22.30 -9.05 9.82
N SER A 494 21.42 -8.92 10.84
CA SER A 494 21.68 -9.45 12.20
C SER A 494 20.78 -10.62 12.61
N ALA A 495 19.56 -10.73 12.05
CA ALA A 495 18.66 -11.86 12.23
C ALA A 495 19.16 -13.07 11.43
N SER A 496 19.02 -14.27 12.02
CA SER A 496 19.29 -15.53 11.31
C SER A 496 18.33 -15.66 10.14
N LEU A 497 18.84 -16.01 8.95
CA LEU A 497 18.06 -16.05 7.71
C LEU A 497 16.81 -16.93 7.81
N ASN A 498 16.91 -18.00 8.59
CA ASN A 498 15.85 -18.97 8.87
C ASN A 498 15.02 -18.63 10.13
N LYS A 499 14.95 -17.35 10.56
CA LYS A 499 14.23 -16.95 11.80
C LYS A 499 13.31 -15.73 11.68
N TYR A 500 13.03 -15.19 10.49
CA TYR A 500 12.16 -14.00 10.40
C TYR A 500 10.77 -14.25 11.04
N GLN A 501 10.27 -13.27 11.82
CA GLN A 501 9.05 -13.43 12.64
C GLN A 501 7.85 -13.87 11.80
N GLY A 502 7.12 -14.88 12.26
CA GLY A 502 5.90 -15.36 11.61
C GLY A 502 6.13 -16.11 10.29
N THR A 503 7.37 -16.45 9.93
CA THR A 503 7.68 -17.25 8.73
C THR A 503 7.58 -18.75 8.96
N ILE A 504 7.07 -19.46 7.95
CA ILE A 504 6.92 -20.93 7.91
C ILE A 504 7.91 -21.46 6.86
N ILE A 505 8.89 -22.25 7.29
CA ILE A 505 10.05 -22.61 6.46
C ILE A 505 10.60 -24.01 6.79
N PRO A 506 11.41 -24.61 5.91
CA PRO A 506 12.28 -25.71 6.28
C PRO A 506 13.37 -25.31 7.27
N ASN A 507 13.74 -26.22 8.17
CA ASN A 507 14.91 -26.12 9.04
C ASN A 507 16.22 -26.48 8.30
N THR A 508 16.39 -25.93 7.10
CA THR A 508 17.62 -25.97 6.30
C THR A 508 17.86 -24.59 5.69
N ASN A 509 19.11 -24.15 5.68
CA ASN A 509 19.50 -22.99 4.88
C ASN A 509 19.26 -23.33 3.40
N PRO A 510 18.67 -22.42 2.59
CA PRO A 510 18.47 -22.68 1.18
C PRO A 510 19.83 -22.88 0.49
N ALA A 511 19.90 -23.86 -0.43
CA ALA A 511 21.15 -24.22 -1.11
C ALA A 511 21.79 -23.07 -1.91
N ASP A 512 21.00 -22.03 -2.20
CA ASP A 512 21.42 -20.83 -2.92
C ASP A 512 21.97 -19.71 -2.03
N ALA A 513 22.01 -19.87 -0.70
CA ALA A 513 22.50 -18.88 0.30
C ALA A 513 24.02 -18.58 0.23
N GLN A 514 24.66 -18.88 -0.89
CA GLN A 514 26.07 -18.61 -1.21
C GLN A 514 26.28 -18.09 -2.64
N LYS A 515 25.22 -17.92 -3.43
CA LYS A 515 25.31 -17.37 -4.79
C LYS A 515 25.24 -15.85 -4.74
N LYS A 516 26.26 -15.18 -5.29
CA LYS A 516 26.09 -13.81 -5.80
C LYS A 516 24.95 -13.84 -6.82
N CYS A 517 24.00 -12.90 -6.74
CA CYS A 517 22.95 -12.75 -7.76
C CYS A 517 23.40 -11.70 -8.78
N PRO A 518 23.93 -12.09 -9.97
CA PRO A 518 24.37 -11.13 -10.98
C PRO A 518 23.20 -10.33 -11.57
N GLY A 519 22.01 -10.94 -11.63
CA GLY A 519 20.74 -10.32 -12.00
C GLY A 519 19.58 -10.81 -11.14
N LEU A 520 18.35 -10.46 -11.53
CA LEU A 520 17.15 -10.71 -10.74
C LEU A 520 16.88 -12.21 -10.54
N LEU A 521 16.86 -12.62 -9.28
CA LEU A 521 16.38 -13.94 -8.87
C LEU A 521 14.98 -13.86 -8.26
N ASN A 522 14.18 -14.88 -8.55
CA ASN A 522 12.82 -15.12 -8.05
C ASN A 522 11.79 -14.15 -8.65
N LEU A 523 11.37 -14.47 -9.88
CA LEU A 523 10.17 -13.91 -10.50
C LEU A 523 8.93 -14.48 -9.78
N PRO A 524 7.72 -13.88 -9.86
CA PRO A 524 6.60 -14.30 -9.02
C PRO A 524 6.19 -15.75 -9.32
N ASN A 525 6.33 -16.14 -10.59
CA ASN A 525 6.15 -17.50 -11.10
C ASN A 525 7.03 -18.57 -10.43
N ASP A 526 8.15 -18.21 -9.79
CA ASP A 526 9.13 -19.17 -9.27
C ASP A 526 8.81 -19.76 -7.89
N LEU A 527 8.14 -19.01 -7.00
CA LEU A 527 8.01 -19.41 -5.59
C LEU A 527 6.62 -19.38 -4.97
N SER A 528 5.62 -18.68 -5.54
CA SER A 528 4.21 -18.83 -5.11
C SER A 528 3.28 -19.10 -6.28
N LYS A 529 2.66 -20.29 -6.28
CA LYS A 529 1.56 -20.63 -7.22
C LYS A 529 0.21 -20.02 -6.83
N SER A 530 0.10 -19.50 -5.61
CA SER A 530 -1.15 -19.10 -4.98
C SER A 530 -1.40 -17.62 -5.12
N CYS A 531 -2.56 -17.20 -5.62
CA CYS A 531 -3.01 -15.81 -5.53
C CYS A 531 -3.58 -15.44 -4.13
N LEU A 532 -3.72 -16.43 -3.22
CA LEU A 532 -4.36 -16.26 -1.92
C LEU A 532 -3.46 -15.52 -0.90
N ALA A 533 -3.59 -14.21 -0.89
CA ALA A 533 -3.26 -13.34 0.23
C ALA A 533 -4.38 -12.29 0.36
N GLY A 534 -4.81 -11.94 1.58
CA GLY A 534 -5.98 -11.08 1.75
C GLY A 534 -6.32 -10.67 3.18
N LEU A 535 -7.32 -9.79 3.27
CA LEU A 535 -7.91 -9.26 4.49
C LEU A 535 -9.45 -9.30 4.35
N PHE A 536 -10.15 -9.80 5.36
CA PHE A 536 -11.56 -9.50 5.59
C PHE A 536 -11.71 -8.56 6.80
N ASN A 537 -12.64 -7.61 6.71
CA ASN A 537 -13.09 -6.78 7.81
C ASN A 537 -14.49 -7.24 8.25
N VAL A 538 -14.67 -7.55 9.53
CA VAL A 538 -15.84 -8.29 10.05
C VAL A 538 -16.52 -7.47 11.16
N GLY A 539 -17.16 -6.39 10.75
CA GLY A 539 -17.69 -5.35 11.64
C GLY A 539 -16.60 -4.46 12.24
N ASP A 540 -16.96 -3.65 13.23
CA ASP A 540 -16.17 -2.49 13.67
C ASP A 540 -14.79 -2.79 14.31
N SER A 541 -14.49 -4.06 14.62
CA SER A 541 -13.38 -4.42 15.51
C SER A 541 -12.74 -5.78 15.29
N THR A 542 -13.04 -6.48 14.18
CA THR A 542 -12.53 -7.83 13.93
C THR A 542 -11.96 -7.91 12.51
N TYR A 543 -10.68 -8.25 12.39
CA TYR A 543 -9.96 -8.34 11.11
C TYR A 543 -9.40 -9.74 10.90
N ILE A 544 -9.51 -10.30 9.69
CA ILE A 544 -9.04 -11.65 9.37
C ILE A 544 -8.06 -11.55 8.20
N ILE A 545 -6.77 -11.65 8.50
CA ILE A 545 -5.67 -11.69 7.53
C ILE A 545 -5.41 -13.15 7.16
N PHE A 546 -5.16 -13.44 5.89
CA PHE A 546 -4.83 -14.80 5.45
C PHE A 546 -3.79 -14.82 4.32
N SER A 547 -2.96 -15.87 4.30
CA SER A 547 -1.94 -16.10 3.26
C SER A 547 -1.66 -17.59 3.09
N LEU A 548 -1.71 -18.09 1.84
CA LEU A 548 -1.23 -19.43 1.49
C LEU A 548 0.12 -19.33 0.77
N ILE A 549 1.17 -19.81 1.43
CA ILE A 549 2.47 -20.07 0.83
C ILE A 549 2.35 -21.39 0.05
N ASP A 550 2.53 -21.36 -1.28
CA ASP A 550 2.46 -22.55 -2.15
C ASP A 550 3.76 -22.72 -2.95
N ARG A 551 4.74 -23.40 -2.35
CA ARG A 551 6.12 -23.50 -2.86
C ARG A 551 6.27 -24.68 -3.83
N ARG A 552 6.00 -24.41 -5.11
CA ARG A 552 6.15 -25.21 -6.36
C ARG A 552 5.93 -26.74 -6.31
N THR A 553 6.53 -27.51 -5.40
CA THR A 553 6.43 -28.99 -5.32
C THR A 553 6.51 -29.62 -3.91
N THR A 554 6.76 -28.91 -2.80
CA THR A 554 7.00 -29.62 -1.50
C THR A 554 6.40 -29.03 -0.23
N LEU A 555 6.11 -27.74 -0.14
CA LEU A 555 5.52 -27.12 1.06
C LEU A 555 4.34 -26.24 0.67
N LYS A 556 3.17 -26.55 1.23
CA LYS A 556 2.03 -25.64 1.30
C LYS A 556 1.76 -25.27 2.75
N ALA A 557 1.53 -24.00 3.03
CA ALA A 557 1.18 -23.55 4.37
C ALA A 557 0.19 -22.38 4.34
N LEU A 558 -0.97 -22.59 4.97
CA LEU A 558 -1.98 -21.57 5.20
C LEU A 558 -1.75 -20.94 6.58
N LYS A 559 -1.61 -19.62 6.60
CA LYS A 559 -1.56 -18.80 7.82
C LYS A 559 -2.78 -17.90 7.86
N ILE A 560 -3.48 -17.89 8.98
CA ILE A 560 -4.63 -17.01 9.27
C ILE A 560 -4.31 -16.26 10.57
N VAL A 561 -4.52 -14.95 10.60
CA VAL A 561 -4.37 -14.10 11.78
C VAL A 561 -5.68 -13.34 11.98
N ILE A 562 -6.35 -13.58 13.11
CA ILE A 562 -7.55 -12.84 13.50
C ILE A 562 -7.17 -11.82 14.57
N VAL A 563 -7.48 -10.57 14.32
CA VAL A 563 -7.24 -9.46 15.24
C VAL A 563 -8.57 -8.98 15.81
N GLU A 564 -8.74 -9.12 17.13
CA GLU A 564 -9.91 -8.65 17.88
C GLU A 564 -9.50 -7.80 19.07
N LYS A 565 -10.39 -6.90 19.50
CA LYS A 565 -10.23 -6.17 20.77
C LYS A 565 -10.82 -6.97 21.92
N VAL A 566 -10.02 -7.20 22.96
CA VAL A 566 -10.42 -7.91 24.18
C VAL A 566 -10.23 -7.02 25.41
N GLU A 567 -11.03 -7.25 26.45
CA GLU A 567 -10.97 -6.46 27.69
C GLU A 567 -9.71 -6.77 28.50
N SER A 568 -9.17 -5.73 29.15
CA SER A 568 -8.07 -5.80 30.11
C SER A 568 -8.25 -4.76 31.22
N GLY A 569 -7.42 -4.84 32.26
CA GLY A 569 -7.66 -4.20 33.56
C GLY A 569 -7.94 -2.69 33.53
N SER A 570 -7.40 -1.95 32.55
CA SER A 570 -7.65 -0.51 32.39
C SER A 570 -8.31 -0.10 31.06
N GLY A 571 -8.64 -1.05 30.17
CA GLY A 571 -9.19 -0.74 28.85
C GLY A 571 -9.33 -1.94 27.92
N THR A 572 -9.04 -1.75 26.63
CA THR A 572 -9.00 -2.83 25.63
C THR A 572 -7.59 -3.01 25.08
N ILE A 573 -7.23 -4.27 24.81
CA ILE A 573 -6.00 -4.66 24.13
C ILE A 573 -6.33 -5.50 22.89
N ASP A 574 -5.48 -5.43 21.87
CA ASP A 574 -5.66 -6.19 20.64
C ASP A 574 -5.05 -7.59 20.78
N ALA A 575 -5.84 -8.62 20.50
CA ALA A 575 -5.49 -10.04 20.53
C ALA A 575 -5.34 -10.57 19.10
N PHE A 576 -4.20 -11.17 18.80
CA PHE A 576 -3.84 -11.73 17.50
C PHE A 576 -3.93 -13.26 17.59
N HIS A 577 -5.12 -13.80 17.33
CA HIS A 577 -5.38 -15.23 17.30
C HIS A 577 -4.85 -15.80 15.97
N THR A 578 -3.69 -16.45 16.02
CA THR A 578 -3.01 -16.94 14.82
C THR A 578 -3.10 -18.45 14.71
N ALA A 579 -3.56 -18.88 13.54
CA ALA A 579 -3.75 -20.25 13.12
C ALA A 579 -2.80 -20.55 11.96
N VAL A 580 -2.04 -21.64 12.06
CA VAL A 580 -1.18 -22.14 10.98
C VAL A 580 -1.47 -23.59 10.70
N VAL A 581 -1.64 -23.93 9.41
CA VAL A 581 -1.75 -25.29 8.89
C VAL A 581 -0.71 -25.47 7.80
N ALA A 582 0.12 -26.50 7.89
CA ALA A 582 1.12 -26.85 6.88
C ALA A 582 0.91 -28.28 6.37
N GLN A 583 1.22 -28.50 5.10
CA GLN A 583 1.23 -29.80 4.44
C GLN A 583 2.47 -29.92 3.55
N VAL A 584 3.06 -31.10 3.52
CA VAL A 584 4.19 -31.49 2.65
C VAL A 584 3.88 -32.82 1.98
N GLU A 585 4.29 -32.97 0.72
CA GLU A 585 4.06 -34.22 -0.03
C GLU A 585 5.10 -35.30 0.36
N HIS A 586 6.38 -35.01 0.10
CA HIS A 586 7.53 -35.84 0.45
C HIS A 586 8.62 -34.94 1.02
N TRP A 587 9.00 -35.12 2.29
CA TRP A 587 9.91 -34.18 2.96
C TRP A 587 10.74 -34.83 4.08
N ASN A 588 12.06 -34.59 4.07
CA ASN A 588 13.05 -35.24 4.94
C ASN A 588 13.79 -34.21 5.83
N THR A 589 13.11 -33.14 6.24
CA THR A 589 13.67 -32.04 7.03
C THR A 589 12.55 -31.42 7.86
N PRO A 590 12.73 -31.10 9.15
CA PRO A 590 11.66 -30.47 9.92
C PRO A 590 11.19 -29.15 9.30
N ILE A 591 9.88 -28.90 9.29
CA ILE A 591 9.30 -27.58 9.00
C ILE A 591 9.17 -26.82 10.32
N THR A 592 9.79 -25.65 10.41
CA THR A 592 9.74 -24.78 11.58
C THR A 592 8.88 -23.54 11.32
N TYR A 593 8.22 -23.08 12.38
CA TYR A 593 7.46 -21.84 12.43
C TYR A 593 8.06 -20.90 13.47
N ASN A 594 8.57 -19.77 12.98
CA ASN A 594 9.30 -18.77 13.77
C ASN A 594 8.32 -17.76 14.38
N PHE A 595 7.37 -18.23 15.18
CA PHE A 595 6.20 -17.44 15.58
C PHE A 595 6.53 -16.18 16.39
N LEU A 596 7.69 -16.15 17.09
CA LEU A 596 8.33 -14.90 17.55
C LEU A 596 9.79 -14.87 17.08
N ASN A 597 10.23 -13.73 16.54
CA ASN A 597 11.65 -13.34 16.45
C ASN A 597 11.73 -11.81 16.47
N ILE A 598 11.30 -11.22 17.58
CA ILE A 598 11.16 -9.77 17.74
C ILE A 598 12.49 -9.22 18.31
N PRO A 599 13.09 -8.16 17.74
CA PRO A 599 14.20 -7.46 18.40
C PRO A 599 13.76 -6.98 19.80
N VAL A 600 14.57 -7.22 20.83
CA VAL A 600 14.21 -6.78 22.19
C VAL A 600 14.37 -5.26 22.29
N VAL A 601 13.40 -4.61 22.94
CA VAL A 601 13.41 -3.14 23.11
C VAL A 601 14.45 -2.66 24.14
N SER A 602 15.00 -3.58 24.95
CA SER A 602 16.14 -3.35 25.84
C SER A 602 16.80 -4.67 26.23
N ASP A 603 18.11 -4.67 26.45
CA ASP A 603 18.83 -5.80 27.05
C ASP A 603 18.42 -6.10 28.51
N SER A 604 17.66 -5.19 29.14
CA SER A 604 17.07 -5.41 30.46
C SER A 604 15.78 -6.24 30.46
N MET A 605 15.22 -6.56 29.28
CA MET A 605 13.94 -7.27 29.16
C MET A 605 13.99 -8.68 29.76
N VAL A 606 13.00 -8.99 30.59
CA VAL A 606 12.81 -10.30 31.25
C VAL A 606 11.72 -11.06 30.50
N VAL A 607 11.91 -12.37 30.32
CA VAL A 607 10.95 -13.26 29.66
C VAL A 607 10.65 -14.45 30.57
N SER A 608 9.39 -14.68 30.87
CA SER A 608 8.88 -15.71 31.77
C SER A 608 7.97 -16.72 31.07
N THR A 609 7.82 -17.88 31.71
CA THR A 609 7.04 -19.04 31.26
C THR A 609 6.45 -19.75 32.48
N ASN A 610 5.55 -20.71 32.28
CA ASN A 610 5.09 -21.57 33.38
C ASN A 610 6.20 -22.42 34.06
N LYS A 611 7.42 -22.46 33.47
CA LYS A 611 8.63 -23.12 33.99
C LYS A 611 9.66 -22.14 34.58
N GLY A 612 9.32 -20.86 34.67
CA GLY A 612 10.21 -19.78 35.13
C GLY A 612 10.82 -18.96 34.00
N THR A 613 11.85 -18.18 34.34
CA THR A 613 12.49 -17.19 33.46
C THR A 613 13.36 -17.85 32.39
N VAL A 614 13.19 -17.44 31.12
CA VAL A 614 14.02 -17.84 29.98
C VAL A 614 15.39 -17.14 30.08
N THR A 615 16.47 -17.90 29.88
CA THR A 615 17.85 -17.38 29.93
C THR A 615 18.50 -17.39 28.54
N GLN A 616 19.82 -17.18 28.46
CA GLN A 616 20.62 -17.26 27.22
C GLN A 616 20.94 -18.71 26.78
N SER A 617 20.47 -19.71 27.51
CA SER A 617 20.44 -21.10 27.04
C SER A 617 19.02 -21.48 26.63
N SER A 618 18.89 -22.08 25.45
CA SER A 618 17.60 -22.45 24.86
C SER A 618 16.75 -23.28 25.81
N THR A 619 15.62 -22.73 26.23
CA THR A 619 14.69 -23.41 27.12
C THR A 619 13.71 -24.20 26.25
N THR A 620 13.77 -25.53 26.34
CA THR A 620 12.79 -26.40 25.66
C THR A 620 11.50 -26.43 26.46
N ILE A 621 10.50 -25.74 25.93
CA ILE A 621 9.19 -25.54 26.52
C ILE A 621 8.23 -26.57 25.91
N ASN A 622 8.22 -27.77 26.49
CA ASN A 622 7.05 -28.65 26.38
C ASN A 622 5.92 -28.01 27.21
N SER A 623 4.70 -27.95 26.69
CA SER A 623 3.48 -27.61 27.47
C SER A 623 3.58 -26.39 28.40
N ALA A 624 3.99 -25.24 27.84
CA ALA A 624 3.60 -23.95 28.44
C ALA A 624 2.31 -23.45 27.82
N GLU A 625 1.41 -23.00 28.67
CA GLU A 625 0.19 -22.26 28.28
C GLU A 625 0.54 -20.82 27.85
N PHE A 626 1.71 -20.29 28.25
CA PHE A 626 2.09 -18.90 27.98
C PHE A 626 3.60 -18.62 27.87
N LEU A 627 3.93 -17.54 27.14
CA LEU A 627 5.17 -16.76 27.21
C LEU A 627 4.80 -15.33 27.60
N PHE A 628 5.52 -14.71 28.54
CA PHE A 628 5.31 -13.31 28.96
C PHE A 628 6.64 -12.57 28.95
N ALA A 629 6.69 -11.37 28.37
CA ALA A 629 7.91 -10.56 28.26
C ALA A 629 7.65 -9.12 28.71
N GLN A 630 8.48 -8.61 29.62
CA GLN A 630 8.33 -7.28 30.22
C GLN A 630 9.66 -6.57 30.41
N LEU A 631 9.64 -5.24 30.38
CA LEU A 631 10.74 -4.41 30.86
C LEU A 631 10.72 -4.24 32.39
N PRO A 632 11.88 -4.07 33.06
CA PRO A 632 11.91 -3.86 34.51
C PRO A 632 11.27 -2.54 34.97
N ASN A 633 10.66 -2.60 36.15
CA ASN A 633 10.00 -1.48 36.82
C ASN A 633 10.87 -0.21 36.84
N GLY A 634 10.29 0.90 36.37
CA GLY A 634 10.95 2.22 36.32
C GLY A 634 11.48 2.62 34.93
N SER A 635 11.51 1.69 33.97
CA SER A 635 11.67 2.02 32.55
C SER A 635 10.30 2.19 31.86
N ALA A 636 10.29 2.62 30.59
CA ALA A 636 9.05 2.73 29.82
C ALA A 636 8.35 1.35 29.73
N LYS A 637 7.04 1.27 30.02
CA LYS A 637 6.34 -0.01 30.11
C LYS A 637 6.07 -0.63 28.73
N TYR A 638 7.02 -1.42 28.25
CA TYR A 638 6.76 -2.40 27.19
C TYR A 638 6.50 -3.78 27.81
N MET A 639 5.36 -4.37 27.48
CA MET A 639 4.97 -5.73 27.87
C MET A 639 4.25 -6.41 26.71
N THR A 640 4.59 -7.66 26.41
CA THR A 640 3.99 -8.47 25.35
C THR A 640 3.85 -9.91 25.85
N GLY A 641 2.90 -10.65 25.31
CA GLY A 641 2.65 -12.04 25.71
C GLY A 641 2.10 -12.90 24.59
N VAL A 642 2.27 -14.21 24.72
CA VAL A 642 1.66 -15.22 23.86
C VAL A 642 0.99 -16.26 24.76
N CYS A 643 -0.28 -16.55 24.51
CA CYS A 643 -0.94 -17.78 24.97
C CYS A 643 -0.77 -18.86 23.90
N ILE A 644 -0.42 -20.09 24.30
CA ILE A 644 -0.14 -21.23 23.41
C ILE A 644 -1.28 -22.24 23.54
N HIS A 645 -1.83 -22.69 22.42
CA HIS A 645 -3.00 -23.58 22.40
C HIS A 645 -2.63 -24.98 21.87
N GLY A 646 -2.92 -26.02 22.66
CA GLY A 646 -2.61 -27.43 22.34
C GLY A 646 -1.93 -28.16 23.51
N THR A 647 -2.17 -29.48 23.64
CA THR A 647 -1.73 -30.28 24.79
C THR A 647 -0.28 -30.74 24.74
N ASP A 648 0.24 -30.99 23.54
CA ASP A 648 1.52 -31.67 23.30
C ASP A 648 2.53 -30.81 22.54
N THR A 649 2.29 -29.49 22.51
CA THR A 649 3.07 -28.53 21.73
C THR A 649 4.46 -28.32 22.34
N VAL A 650 5.50 -28.65 21.57
CA VAL A 650 6.90 -28.37 21.92
C VAL A 650 7.36 -27.08 21.25
N ILE A 651 7.87 -26.15 22.06
CA ILE A 651 8.41 -24.85 21.66
C ILE A 651 9.84 -24.71 22.18
N SER A 652 10.72 -24.11 21.38
CA SER A 652 12.05 -23.67 21.84
C SER A 652 12.05 -22.15 21.94
N ALA A 653 12.37 -21.59 23.11
CA ALA A 653 12.47 -20.14 23.31
C ALA A 653 13.80 -19.73 23.95
N ASN A 654 14.30 -18.56 23.55
CA ASN A 654 15.51 -17.93 24.08
C ASN A 654 15.50 -16.41 23.90
N THR A 655 16.46 -15.73 24.53
CA THR A 655 16.65 -14.28 24.42
C THR A 655 18.05 -13.95 23.93
N ASP A 656 18.42 -14.49 22.78
CA ASP A 656 19.83 -14.55 22.35
C ASP A 656 20.23 -13.36 21.47
N TYR A 657 21.52 -13.03 21.48
CA TYR A 657 22.11 -12.13 20.50
C TYR A 657 22.30 -12.87 19.17
N GLN A 658 21.78 -12.29 18.09
CA GLN A 658 22.04 -12.71 16.72
C GLN A 658 22.94 -11.65 16.05
N SER A 659 23.82 -12.09 15.16
CA SER A 659 24.83 -11.21 14.56
C SER A 659 25.24 -11.66 13.16
N GLY A 660 25.43 -10.68 12.28
CA GLY A 660 25.99 -10.84 10.93
C GLY A 660 26.58 -9.50 10.47
N SER A 661 26.54 -9.23 9.17
CA SER A 661 27.12 -8.01 8.57
C SER A 661 26.42 -7.68 7.25
N TYR A 662 26.56 -6.45 6.75
CA TYR A 662 26.00 -6.10 5.44
C TYR A 662 26.71 -6.83 4.29
N SER A 663 27.96 -7.26 4.47
CA SER A 663 28.72 -8.08 3.51
C SER A 663 28.11 -9.47 3.22
N THR A 664 27.12 -9.93 3.98
CA THR A 664 26.34 -11.14 3.65
C THR A 664 25.04 -10.83 2.91
N MET A 665 24.58 -9.57 2.96
CA MET A 665 23.36 -9.10 2.30
C MET A 665 23.66 -8.40 0.97
N VAL A 666 24.82 -7.76 0.84
CA VAL A 666 25.24 -6.95 -0.31
C VAL A 666 26.67 -7.30 -0.69
N ASP A 667 26.92 -7.58 -1.98
CA ASP A 667 28.27 -7.80 -2.50
C ASP A 667 29.11 -6.51 -2.37
N GLY A 668 30.27 -6.61 -1.73
CA GLY A 668 31.06 -5.44 -1.34
C GLY A 668 30.54 -4.65 -0.14
N GLY A 669 29.44 -5.07 0.50
CA GLY A 669 28.89 -4.43 1.71
C GLY A 669 29.82 -4.51 2.93
N SER A 670 29.55 -3.70 3.96
CA SER A 670 30.38 -3.63 5.17
C SER A 670 30.49 -4.97 5.90
N SER A 671 31.72 -5.37 6.23
CA SER A 671 32.03 -6.53 7.08
C SER A 671 31.88 -6.23 8.58
N THR A 672 31.46 -5.02 8.94
CA THR A 672 31.22 -4.62 10.33
C THR A 672 30.09 -5.45 10.95
N ALA A 673 30.31 -5.96 12.16
CA ALA A 673 29.37 -6.84 12.83
C ALA A 673 28.13 -6.08 13.33
N VAL A 674 26.98 -6.31 12.69
CA VAL A 674 25.67 -5.85 13.15
C VAL A 674 25.13 -6.91 14.12
N ARG A 675 24.91 -6.52 15.39
CA ARG A 675 24.46 -7.42 16.46
C ARG A 675 23.22 -6.83 17.15
N LYS A 676 22.15 -7.62 17.22
CA LYS A 676 20.92 -7.30 17.97
C LYS A 676 20.50 -8.50 18.82
N ARG A 677 19.79 -8.26 19.93
CA ARG A 677 19.21 -9.31 20.77
C ARG A 677 17.74 -9.49 20.42
N TYR A 678 17.28 -10.73 20.43
CA TYR A 678 15.95 -11.12 19.96
C TYR A 678 15.22 -11.95 21.02
N LEU A 679 13.92 -11.71 21.19
CA LEU A 679 13.01 -12.71 21.73
C LEU A 679 12.63 -13.64 20.57
N ASN A 680 13.18 -14.84 20.59
CA ASN A 680 12.99 -15.85 19.57
C ASN A 680 12.24 -17.06 20.17
N ALA A 681 11.13 -17.45 19.56
CA ALA A 681 10.34 -18.61 19.92
C ALA A 681 9.91 -19.35 18.65
N VAL A 682 10.26 -20.64 18.59
CA VAL A 682 10.12 -21.49 17.41
C VAL A 682 9.38 -22.78 17.76
N HIS A 683 8.48 -23.20 16.88
CA HIS A 683 7.79 -24.48 16.95
C HIS A 683 8.12 -25.34 15.71
N THR A 684 8.27 -26.65 15.88
CA THR A 684 8.41 -27.61 14.78
C THR A 684 7.02 -28.08 14.36
N LEU A 685 6.48 -27.51 13.27
CA LEU A 685 5.16 -27.85 12.74
C LEU A 685 5.08 -29.29 12.22
N ILE A 686 6.12 -29.71 11.50
CA ILE A 686 6.20 -31.03 10.85
C ILE A 686 7.59 -31.58 11.13
N ASP A 687 7.66 -32.71 11.81
CA ASP A 687 8.91 -33.44 12.05
C ASP A 687 9.06 -34.62 11.07
N ASN A 688 10.24 -35.24 11.03
CA ASN A 688 10.59 -36.30 10.09
C ASN A 688 9.59 -37.48 10.13
N GLY A 689 8.81 -37.63 9.06
CA GLY A 689 7.81 -38.70 8.90
C GLY A 689 6.35 -38.22 9.00
N ALA A 690 6.10 -36.99 9.46
CA ALA A 690 4.79 -36.35 9.34
C ALA A 690 4.63 -35.67 7.97
N THR A 691 3.40 -35.61 7.46
CA THR A 691 3.04 -34.93 6.19
C THR A 691 2.16 -33.69 6.40
N THR A 692 1.62 -33.50 7.60
CA THR A 692 0.82 -32.34 8.00
C THR A 692 1.23 -31.86 9.39
N GLY A 693 0.97 -30.59 9.66
CA GLY A 693 1.27 -29.94 10.93
C GLY A 693 0.35 -28.75 11.18
N GLN A 694 0.05 -28.46 12.44
CA GLN A 694 -0.78 -27.32 12.82
C GLN A 694 -0.27 -26.67 14.10
N PHE A 695 -0.44 -25.35 14.22
CA PHE A 695 -0.08 -24.58 15.41
C PHE A 695 -1.08 -23.47 15.66
N LEU A 696 -1.42 -23.26 16.93
CA LEU A 696 -2.37 -22.26 17.38
C LEU A 696 -1.79 -21.48 18.54
N TYR A 697 -1.88 -20.15 18.46
CA TYR A 697 -1.47 -19.26 19.56
C TYR A 697 -2.33 -17.99 19.55
N THR A 698 -2.25 -17.22 20.63
CA THR A 698 -2.81 -15.87 20.69
C THR A 698 -1.74 -14.93 21.19
N PHE A 699 -1.32 -14.03 20.32
CA PHE A 699 -0.28 -13.06 20.57
C PHE A 699 -0.88 -11.72 20.96
N TYR A 700 -0.25 -11.05 21.92
CA TYR A 700 -0.62 -9.72 22.39
C TYR A 700 0.57 -8.80 22.12
N PRO A 701 0.57 -8.06 20.98
CA PRO A 701 1.71 -7.22 20.58
C PRO A 701 2.08 -6.19 21.64
N LEU A 702 1.09 -5.70 22.40
CA LEU A 702 1.30 -4.85 23.55
C LEU A 702 0.17 -5.05 24.59
N LEU A 703 0.55 -5.49 25.79
CA LEU A 703 -0.37 -5.68 26.92
C LEU A 703 -0.78 -4.36 27.60
N ASP A 704 -1.74 -4.43 28.52
CA ASP A 704 -2.20 -3.30 29.33
C ASP A 704 -1.16 -2.95 30.40
N GLU A 705 -1.06 -1.68 30.80
CA GLU A 705 -0.09 -1.21 31.80
C GLU A 705 -0.29 -1.76 33.23
N SER A 706 -1.41 -2.43 33.49
CA SER A 706 -1.77 -3.12 34.73
C SER A 706 -1.60 -4.64 34.67
N GLU A 707 -1.26 -5.21 33.52
CA GLU A 707 -0.98 -6.65 33.40
C GLU A 707 0.31 -7.04 34.13
N THR A 708 0.31 -8.27 34.62
CA THR A 708 1.40 -8.92 35.35
C THR A 708 1.55 -10.35 34.85
N GLU A 709 2.63 -11.04 35.21
CA GLU A 709 2.80 -12.46 34.84
C GLU A 709 1.64 -13.33 35.35
N ASP A 710 1.16 -13.10 36.57
CA ASP A 710 0.05 -13.87 37.17
C ASP A 710 -1.31 -13.56 36.51
N THR A 711 -1.60 -12.31 36.17
CA THR A 711 -2.86 -11.95 35.48
C THR A 711 -2.84 -12.40 34.02
N PHE A 712 -1.70 -12.29 33.34
CA PHE A 712 -1.54 -12.80 31.98
C PHE A 712 -1.65 -14.34 31.92
N LYS A 713 -1.08 -15.04 32.90
CA LYS A 713 -1.26 -16.49 33.06
C LYS A 713 -2.73 -16.86 33.29
N GLN A 714 -3.45 -16.11 34.12
CA GLN A 714 -4.90 -16.31 34.31
C GLN A 714 -5.69 -16.06 33.02
N ARG A 715 -5.34 -15.03 32.23
CA ARG A 715 -5.92 -14.76 30.91
C ARG A 715 -5.73 -15.96 29.98
N CYS A 716 -4.52 -16.49 29.84
CA CYS A 716 -4.27 -17.66 28.98
C CYS A 716 -5.02 -18.92 29.44
N ALA A 717 -5.19 -19.12 30.75
CA ALA A 717 -5.94 -20.25 31.30
C ALA A 717 -7.47 -20.10 31.21
N GLN A 718 -7.99 -18.87 31.06
CA GLN A 718 -9.42 -18.57 30.88
C GLN A 718 -9.83 -18.47 29.42
N GLN A 719 -8.90 -18.16 28.52
CA GLN A 719 -9.17 -18.04 27.10
C GLN A 719 -9.57 -19.40 26.50
N ALA A 720 -10.73 -19.46 25.85
CA ALA A 720 -11.12 -20.63 25.07
C ALA A 720 -10.10 -20.87 23.94
N ALA A 721 -9.60 -22.09 23.82
CA ALA A 721 -8.68 -22.45 22.76
C ALA A 721 -9.40 -22.35 21.39
N PRO A 722 -8.84 -21.62 20.40
CA PRO A 722 -9.31 -21.70 19.02
C PRO A 722 -9.20 -23.13 18.49
N THR A 723 -10.01 -23.48 17.49
CA THR A 723 -9.92 -24.75 16.78
C THR A 723 -9.72 -24.55 15.28
N ILE A 724 -9.08 -25.51 14.63
CA ILE A 724 -8.91 -25.59 13.17
C ILE A 724 -9.31 -26.99 12.74
N GLN A 725 -9.99 -27.10 11.59
CA GLN A 725 -10.39 -28.36 10.99
C GLN A 725 -10.39 -28.25 9.45
N LEU A 726 -9.45 -28.94 8.80
CA LEU A 726 -9.53 -29.20 7.36
C LEU A 726 -10.82 -30.00 7.08
N LEU A 727 -11.74 -29.46 6.27
CA LEU A 727 -13.01 -30.14 5.94
C LEU A 727 -12.85 -31.11 4.77
N SER A 728 -12.22 -30.66 3.69
CA SER A 728 -12.21 -31.37 2.41
C SER A 728 -10.96 -31.06 1.59
N GLY A 729 -10.34 -32.12 1.04
CA GLY A 729 -9.08 -32.02 0.30
C GLY A 729 -7.87 -31.70 1.18
N GLY A 730 -6.67 -31.88 0.61
CA GLY A 730 -5.47 -31.25 1.19
C GLY A 730 -5.38 -29.78 0.79
N LEU A 731 -4.35 -29.08 1.29
CA LEU A 731 -3.93 -27.79 0.72
C LEU A 731 -3.53 -27.91 -0.77
N ASN A 732 -3.35 -29.16 -1.26
CA ASN A 732 -3.13 -29.49 -2.66
C ASN A 732 -4.36 -29.28 -3.54
N ASP A 733 -5.55 -29.69 -3.07
CA ASP A 733 -6.78 -29.72 -3.88
C ASP A 733 -7.71 -28.52 -3.60
N ILE A 734 -7.57 -27.91 -2.42
CA ILE A 734 -8.26 -26.68 -1.99
C ILE A 734 -9.79 -26.85 -2.03
N GLY A 735 -10.25 -27.73 -1.13
CA GLY A 735 -11.56 -27.58 -0.50
C GLY A 735 -11.50 -26.63 0.70
N ALA A 736 -12.56 -26.60 1.49
CA ALA A 736 -12.74 -25.62 2.56
C ALA A 736 -11.83 -25.90 3.78
N VAL A 737 -11.27 -24.83 4.36
CA VAL A 737 -10.58 -24.88 5.65
C VAL A 737 -11.50 -24.27 6.71
N MET A 738 -12.22 -25.12 7.46
CA MET A 738 -12.82 -24.62 8.68
C MET A 738 -11.71 -24.22 9.65
N PHE A 739 -11.85 -23.02 10.17
CA PHE A 739 -11.41 -22.74 11.52
C PHE A 739 -12.65 -22.43 12.35
N SER A 740 -12.50 -22.37 13.66
CA SER A 740 -13.57 -21.96 14.56
C SER A 740 -12.93 -21.42 15.82
N ILE A 741 -12.68 -20.10 15.82
CA ILE A 741 -12.21 -19.42 17.02
C ILE A 741 -13.43 -19.13 17.89
N THR A 742 -13.48 -19.72 19.08
CA THR A 742 -14.40 -19.29 20.14
C THR A 742 -13.89 -17.96 20.69
N THR A 743 -14.22 -16.87 19.99
CA THR A 743 -13.86 -15.50 20.34
C THR A 743 -14.58 -15.03 21.60
N ASN A 744 -14.30 -13.81 22.06
CA ASN A 744 -15.07 -13.18 23.15
C ASN A 744 -16.58 -13.04 22.83
N LYS A 745 -16.97 -13.13 21.55
CA LYS A 745 -18.38 -13.17 21.11
C LYS A 745 -18.95 -14.60 21.01
N GLY A 746 -18.10 -15.64 21.01
CA GLY A 746 -18.49 -17.05 20.88
C GLY A 746 -18.95 -17.46 19.48
N VAL A 747 -18.71 -16.65 18.45
CA VAL A 747 -19.20 -16.87 17.07
C VAL A 747 -18.15 -17.63 16.25
N PRO A 748 -18.49 -18.72 15.54
CA PRO A 748 -17.60 -19.40 14.62
C PRO A 748 -17.49 -18.68 13.27
N TYR A 749 -16.28 -18.63 12.72
CA TYR A 749 -15.96 -18.00 11.43
C TYR A 749 -15.25 -19.04 10.54
N THR A 750 -15.62 -19.21 9.27
CA THR A 750 -14.97 -20.18 8.35
C THR A 750 -14.40 -19.54 7.09
N LEU A 751 -13.10 -19.68 6.84
CA LEU A 751 -12.45 -19.29 5.57
C LEU A 751 -12.47 -20.46 4.57
N THR A 752 -13.49 -20.50 3.74
CA THR A 752 -13.52 -21.32 2.54
C THR A 752 -12.67 -20.65 1.44
N VAL A 753 -11.83 -21.41 0.76
CA VAL A 753 -10.93 -20.90 -0.29
C VAL A 753 -11.28 -21.54 -1.62
N ALA A 754 -11.27 -20.75 -2.70
CA ALA A 754 -11.42 -21.20 -4.07
C ALA A 754 -10.24 -20.70 -4.93
N GLN A 755 -9.27 -21.57 -5.24
CA GLN A 755 -8.18 -21.18 -6.16
C GLN A 755 -8.57 -21.21 -7.65
N ALA A 756 -9.77 -21.67 -7.98
CA ALA A 756 -10.28 -21.73 -9.35
C ALA A 756 -11.81 -21.55 -9.39
N ALA A 757 -12.34 -21.32 -10.59
CA ALA A 757 -13.77 -21.42 -10.87
C ALA A 757 -14.27 -22.85 -10.59
N GLY A 758 -15.39 -23.00 -9.89
CA GLY A 758 -15.88 -24.29 -9.42
C GLY A 758 -17.07 -24.16 -8.47
N SER A 759 -17.65 -25.31 -8.08
CA SER A 759 -18.74 -25.41 -7.12
C SER A 759 -18.19 -25.77 -5.74
N ILE A 760 -18.57 -25.06 -4.68
CA ILE A 760 -18.12 -25.31 -3.31
C ILE A 760 -19.31 -25.27 -2.34
N THR A 761 -19.40 -26.24 -1.44
CA THR A 761 -20.38 -26.23 -0.34
C THR A 761 -19.78 -25.54 0.89
N LEU A 762 -20.44 -24.50 1.39
CA LEU A 762 -20.09 -23.82 2.65
C LEU A 762 -20.61 -24.61 3.86
N PRO A 763 -20.04 -24.44 5.07
CA PRO A 763 -20.56 -25.09 6.29
C PRO A 763 -22.00 -24.70 6.61
N SER A 764 -22.47 -23.55 6.15
CA SER A 764 -23.87 -23.10 6.19
C SER A 764 -24.83 -23.91 5.32
N GLY A 765 -24.32 -24.87 4.54
CA GLY A 765 -25.08 -25.70 3.61
C GLY A 765 -25.34 -25.05 2.25
N TYR A 766 -24.93 -23.80 2.06
CA TYR A 766 -25.07 -23.11 0.78
C TYR A 766 -24.07 -23.67 -0.23
N GLU A 767 -24.52 -23.88 -1.46
CA GLU A 767 -23.65 -24.18 -2.60
C GLU A 767 -23.28 -22.88 -3.29
N VAL A 768 -22.00 -22.68 -3.60
CA VAL A 768 -21.49 -21.49 -4.29
C VAL A 768 -20.77 -21.90 -5.55
N GLN A 769 -21.31 -21.51 -6.71
CA GLN A 769 -20.65 -21.64 -8.00
C GLN A 769 -19.92 -20.33 -8.31
N LEU A 770 -18.59 -20.40 -8.44
CA LEU A 770 -17.73 -19.27 -8.78
C LEU A 770 -17.32 -19.30 -10.26
N SER A 771 -17.18 -18.12 -10.88
CA SER A 771 -16.64 -17.96 -12.24
C SER A 771 -15.13 -17.69 -12.32
N GLY A 772 -14.47 -17.56 -11.16
CA GLY A 772 -13.03 -17.32 -11.00
C GLY A 772 -12.52 -17.59 -9.58
N PRO A 773 -11.21 -17.40 -9.28
CA PRO A 773 -10.63 -17.62 -7.96
C PRO A 773 -11.11 -16.59 -6.92
N ALA A 774 -11.53 -17.03 -5.74
CA ALA A 774 -12.00 -16.17 -4.66
C ALA A 774 -11.67 -16.73 -3.27
N SER A 775 -11.65 -15.85 -2.26
CA SER A 775 -11.77 -16.26 -0.85
C SER A 775 -13.20 -16.01 -0.38
N ILE A 776 -13.76 -16.91 0.42
CA ILE A 776 -15.09 -16.81 1.01
C ILE A 776 -14.99 -16.96 2.54
N LEU A 777 -15.54 -16.01 3.28
CA LEU A 777 -15.70 -16.11 4.74
C LEU A 777 -17.17 -16.32 5.09
N ASP A 778 -17.52 -17.51 5.59
CA ASP A 778 -18.86 -17.90 6.06
C ASP A 778 -18.95 -17.63 7.58
N LEU A 779 -19.85 -16.74 8.00
CA LEU A 779 -20.02 -16.27 9.38
C LEU A 779 -21.44 -16.56 9.89
N GLN A 780 -21.56 -17.57 10.75
CA GLN A 780 -22.85 -18.06 11.24
C GLN A 780 -23.19 -17.45 12.61
N ASP A 781 -23.96 -16.36 12.62
CA ASP A 781 -24.42 -15.67 13.82
C ASP A 781 -25.91 -15.94 14.09
N GLY A 782 -26.16 -17.10 14.71
CA GLY A 782 -27.45 -17.51 15.30
C GLY A 782 -28.60 -17.73 14.31
N SER A 783 -29.15 -16.64 13.76
CA SER A 783 -30.22 -16.67 12.73
C SER A 783 -29.83 -16.03 11.41
N ASN A 784 -28.71 -15.31 11.40
CA ASN A 784 -28.06 -14.76 10.22
C ASN A 784 -26.88 -15.66 9.81
N ASN A 785 -26.64 -15.76 8.52
CA ASN A 785 -25.34 -16.17 7.98
C ASN A 785 -24.84 -15.05 7.07
N THR A 786 -23.65 -14.51 7.37
CA THR A 786 -23.02 -13.49 6.53
C THR A 786 -21.90 -14.12 5.73
N VAL A 787 -21.97 -14.02 4.41
CA VAL A 787 -20.93 -14.53 3.51
C VAL A 787 -20.18 -13.35 2.93
N TYR A 788 -18.92 -13.17 3.30
CA TYR A 788 -18.00 -12.23 2.64
C TYR A 788 -17.27 -12.95 1.51
N ILE A 789 -17.02 -12.27 0.40
CA ILE A 789 -16.30 -12.80 -0.76
C ILE A 789 -15.33 -11.74 -1.27
N SER A 790 -14.09 -12.13 -1.56
CA SER A 790 -13.12 -11.28 -2.25
C SER A 790 -12.63 -11.98 -3.50
N ASP A 791 -12.48 -11.24 -4.61
CA ASP A 791 -11.53 -11.62 -5.64
C ASP A 791 -10.13 -11.67 -5.01
N VAL A 792 -9.42 -12.76 -5.27
CA VAL A 792 -8.03 -12.96 -4.81
C VAL A 792 -7.04 -12.93 -5.97
N SER A 793 -7.51 -12.77 -7.20
CA SER A 793 -6.69 -12.63 -8.41
C SER A 793 -6.34 -11.17 -8.72
N LEU A 794 -7.25 -10.22 -8.45
CA LEU A 794 -7.19 -8.80 -8.82
C LEU A 794 -7.09 -8.57 -10.33
N GLN A 795 -7.62 -9.50 -11.12
CA GLN A 795 -7.65 -9.36 -12.58
C GLN A 795 -8.74 -8.36 -12.97
N ALA A 796 -8.53 -7.59 -14.04
CA ALA A 796 -9.52 -6.65 -14.57
C ALA A 796 -10.78 -7.32 -15.20
N ARG A 797 -11.41 -8.25 -14.49
CA ARG A 797 -12.58 -9.05 -14.87
C ARG A 797 -13.43 -9.32 -13.63
N GLU A 798 -14.73 -9.05 -13.73
CA GLU A 798 -15.72 -9.38 -12.70
C GLU A 798 -15.79 -10.88 -12.40
N ILE A 799 -15.83 -11.21 -11.10
CA ILE A 799 -16.11 -12.58 -10.63
C ILE A 799 -17.57 -12.66 -10.21
N GLU A 800 -18.24 -13.70 -10.70
CA GLU A 800 -19.62 -14.04 -10.40
C GLU A 800 -19.63 -15.15 -9.34
N ALA A 801 -20.41 -14.96 -8.28
CA ALA A 801 -20.68 -15.96 -7.26
C ALA A 801 -22.19 -16.24 -7.21
N LYS A 802 -22.57 -17.44 -7.66
CA LYS A 802 -23.96 -17.89 -7.65
C LYS A 802 -24.21 -18.86 -6.49
N PHE A 803 -25.09 -18.47 -5.60
CA PHE A 803 -25.53 -19.20 -4.42
C PHE A 803 -26.78 -20.03 -4.72
N THR A 804 -26.71 -21.34 -4.48
CA THR A 804 -27.83 -22.29 -4.51
C THR A 804 -28.02 -22.96 -3.15
N ASN A 805 -29.10 -23.76 -3.01
CA ASN A 805 -29.55 -24.36 -1.75
C ASN A 805 -29.96 -23.35 -0.65
N LEU A 806 -30.45 -22.17 -1.05
CA LEU A 806 -30.93 -21.10 -0.15
C LEU A 806 -32.35 -21.33 0.40
N SER A 807 -32.80 -22.59 0.51
CA SER A 807 -34.22 -22.97 0.61
C SER A 807 -34.97 -22.39 1.83
N ASP A 808 -34.31 -22.24 2.97
CA ASP A 808 -34.83 -21.57 4.17
C ASP A 808 -34.28 -20.13 4.38
N SER A 809 -33.40 -19.64 3.49
CA SER A 809 -32.72 -18.34 3.61
C SER A 809 -33.35 -17.26 2.74
N LEU A 810 -33.47 -16.04 3.30
CA LEU A 810 -33.76 -14.82 2.55
C LEU A 810 -32.51 -13.91 2.58
N LEU A 811 -32.09 -13.37 1.43
CA LEU A 811 -31.08 -12.30 1.40
C LEU A 811 -31.69 -11.01 1.97
N MET A 812 -31.01 -10.43 2.96
CA MET A 812 -31.45 -9.23 3.68
C MET A 812 -30.71 -7.97 3.20
N GLU A 813 -29.41 -8.08 2.94
CA GLU A 813 -28.50 -6.95 2.71
C GLU A 813 -27.26 -7.40 1.93
N HIS A 814 -26.67 -6.50 1.13
CA HIS A 814 -25.41 -6.71 0.42
C HIS A 814 -24.71 -5.39 0.09
N ASN A 815 -23.40 -5.44 -0.17
CA ASN A 815 -22.65 -4.36 -0.84
C ASN A 815 -21.96 -4.80 -2.15
N CYS A 816 -22.28 -6.00 -2.67
CA CYS A 816 -21.78 -6.47 -3.96
C CYS A 816 -22.28 -5.59 -5.12
N THR A 817 -21.44 -5.42 -6.16
CA THR A 817 -21.63 -4.48 -7.29
C THR A 817 -23.00 -4.59 -7.95
N SER A 818 -23.48 -5.82 -8.12
CA SER A 818 -24.87 -6.11 -8.42
C SER A 818 -25.26 -7.46 -7.83
N VAL A 819 -26.54 -7.65 -7.52
CA VAL A 819 -27.09 -8.93 -7.08
C VAL A 819 -28.41 -9.20 -7.83
N GLU A 820 -28.50 -10.35 -8.48
CA GLU A 820 -29.73 -10.89 -9.05
C GLU A 820 -30.31 -11.97 -8.13
N ILE A 821 -31.63 -11.94 -7.92
CA ILE A 821 -32.34 -12.87 -7.04
C ILE A 821 -33.40 -13.62 -7.83
N THR A 822 -33.39 -14.95 -7.74
CA THR A 822 -34.42 -15.85 -8.24
C THR A 822 -34.97 -16.72 -7.10
N ASP A 823 -36.08 -17.43 -7.32
CA ASP A 823 -36.78 -18.18 -6.28
C ASP A 823 -35.88 -19.17 -5.49
N ASP A 824 -34.89 -19.76 -6.18
CA ASP A 824 -33.98 -20.80 -5.67
C ASP A 824 -32.49 -20.39 -5.63
N SER A 825 -32.10 -19.22 -6.16
CA SER A 825 -30.68 -18.82 -6.22
C SER A 825 -30.44 -17.30 -6.18
N VAL A 826 -29.27 -16.91 -5.67
CA VAL A 826 -28.78 -15.52 -5.64
C VAL A 826 -27.46 -15.45 -6.39
N THR A 827 -27.36 -14.60 -7.41
CA THR A 827 -26.11 -14.36 -8.16
C THR A 827 -25.56 -13.00 -7.79
N ALA A 828 -24.32 -12.93 -7.30
CA ALA A 828 -23.64 -11.69 -6.93
C ALA A 828 -22.42 -11.44 -7.83
N ILE A 829 -22.24 -10.18 -8.24
CA ILE A 829 -21.03 -9.71 -8.92
C ILE A 829 -20.10 -9.06 -7.88
N ILE A 830 -18.89 -9.61 -7.77
CA ILE A 830 -17.88 -9.19 -6.80
C ILE A 830 -17.10 -7.99 -7.37
N PRO A 831 -16.92 -6.89 -6.61
CA PRO A 831 -16.16 -5.74 -7.07
C PRO A 831 -14.69 -6.10 -7.31
N VAL A 832 -14.19 -5.69 -8.47
CA VAL A 832 -12.81 -5.95 -8.95
C VAL A 832 -11.80 -4.96 -8.36
N TRP A 833 -12.25 -3.75 -8.05
CA TRP A 833 -11.36 -2.64 -7.73
C TRP A 833 -10.83 -2.72 -6.31
N ARG A 834 -9.51 -2.52 -6.16
CA ARG A 834 -8.78 -2.42 -4.88
C ARG A 834 -8.80 -3.66 -3.98
N GLY A 835 -9.25 -4.82 -4.45
CA GLY A 835 -9.37 -6.00 -3.58
C GLY A 835 -10.34 -5.80 -2.42
N SER A 836 -11.30 -4.89 -2.57
CA SER A 836 -12.44 -4.77 -1.66
C SER A 836 -13.31 -6.02 -1.82
N GLY A 837 -13.47 -6.80 -0.75
CA GLY A 837 -14.47 -7.85 -0.73
C GLY A 837 -15.89 -7.27 -0.64
N CYS A 838 -16.89 -8.01 -1.10
CA CYS A 838 -18.29 -7.73 -0.82
C CYS A 838 -18.90 -8.75 0.14
N PHE A 839 -20.07 -8.45 0.71
CA PHE A 839 -20.80 -9.33 1.62
C PHE A 839 -22.25 -9.53 1.22
N LEU A 840 -22.82 -10.64 1.69
CA LEU A 840 -24.22 -11.06 1.54
C LEU A 840 -24.74 -11.51 2.91
N ILE A 841 -25.76 -10.86 3.46
CA ILE A 841 -26.40 -11.27 4.73
C ILE A 841 -27.66 -12.07 4.42
N PHE A 842 -27.65 -13.35 4.77
CA PHE A 842 -28.79 -14.26 4.66
C PHE A 842 -29.45 -14.46 6.03
N ASN A 843 -30.79 -14.48 6.13
CA ASN A 843 -31.51 -14.76 7.36
C ASN A 843 -32.47 -15.95 7.20
N HIS A 844 -32.32 -16.96 8.08
CA HIS A 844 -33.07 -18.22 8.04
C HIS A 844 -34.48 -18.14 8.67
N GLN A 845 -34.73 -17.14 9.52
CA GLN A 845 -36.05 -16.95 10.16
C GLN A 845 -36.96 -16.03 9.33
N ALA A 846 -36.37 -15.13 8.55
CA ALA A 846 -37.06 -14.17 7.70
C ALA A 846 -37.86 -14.86 6.59
N ARG A 847 -37.31 -15.88 5.91
CA ARG A 847 -38.07 -16.66 4.89
C ARG A 847 -39.26 -17.39 5.51
N VAL A 848 -39.10 -17.99 6.69
CA VAL A 848 -40.20 -18.65 7.43
C VAL A 848 -41.30 -17.66 7.82
N LEU A 849 -40.94 -16.45 8.26
CA LEU A 849 -41.90 -15.38 8.57
C LEU A 849 -42.55 -14.79 7.30
N PHE A 850 -41.78 -14.63 6.23
CA PHE A 850 -42.27 -14.16 4.93
C PHE A 850 -43.27 -15.15 4.33
N LEU A 851 -42.92 -16.44 4.23
CA LEU A 851 -43.81 -17.48 3.71
C LEU A 851 -45.08 -17.65 4.57
N LYS A 852 -44.98 -17.52 5.90
CA LYS A 852 -46.17 -17.47 6.79
C LYS A 852 -47.03 -16.25 6.49
N LYS A 853 -46.45 -15.06 6.31
CA LYS A 853 -47.17 -13.81 6.01
C LYS A 853 -47.77 -13.81 4.60
N GLU A 854 -47.07 -14.38 3.63
CA GLU A 854 -47.55 -14.56 2.26
C GLU A 854 -48.69 -15.58 2.20
N LYS A 855 -48.58 -16.73 2.89
CA LYS A 855 -49.70 -17.67 3.04
C LYS A 855 -50.89 -17.01 3.72
N LEU A 856 -50.65 -16.24 4.78
CA LEU A 856 -51.71 -15.49 5.47
C LEU A 856 -52.42 -14.51 4.53
N ILE A 857 -51.70 -13.86 3.60
CA ILE A 857 -52.26 -12.88 2.66
C ILE A 857 -52.90 -13.54 1.42
N LYS A 858 -52.30 -14.59 0.86
CA LYS A 858 -52.73 -15.24 -0.40
C LYS A 858 -53.73 -16.38 -0.21
N GLN A 859 -53.72 -17.08 0.93
CA GLN A 859 -54.64 -18.20 1.22
C GLN A 859 -55.60 -17.87 2.36
N ASP A 860 -55.08 -17.53 3.54
CA ASP A 860 -55.92 -17.50 4.75
C ASP A 860 -56.82 -16.25 4.80
N LEU A 861 -56.33 -15.07 4.41
CA LEU A 861 -57.09 -13.82 4.41
C LEU A 861 -58.30 -13.84 3.44
N PRO A 862 -58.18 -14.33 2.18
CA PRO A 862 -59.36 -14.57 1.33
C PRO A 862 -60.39 -15.51 1.96
N ILE A 863 -59.96 -16.57 2.65
CA ILE A 863 -60.84 -17.52 3.34
C ILE A 863 -61.54 -16.83 4.54
N ILE A 864 -60.81 -16.06 5.34
CA ILE A 864 -61.35 -15.28 6.47
C ILE A 864 -62.37 -14.24 5.98
N ILE A 865 -62.09 -13.55 4.87
CA ILE A 865 -63.03 -12.60 4.24
C ILE A 865 -64.27 -13.33 3.73
N ALA A 866 -64.13 -14.49 3.08
CA ALA A 866 -65.26 -15.30 2.62
C ALA A 866 -66.14 -15.79 3.80
N ILE A 867 -65.53 -16.22 4.91
CA ILE A 867 -66.24 -16.62 6.13
C ILE A 867 -66.96 -15.42 6.77
N ALA A 868 -66.31 -14.24 6.83
CA ALA A 868 -66.94 -13.03 7.36
C ALA A 868 -68.14 -12.58 6.51
N LEU A 869 -68.04 -12.66 5.18
CA LEU A 869 -69.14 -12.40 4.26
C LEU A 869 -70.28 -13.42 4.40
N LEU A 870 -69.96 -14.70 4.61
CA LEU A 870 -70.95 -15.75 4.86
C LEU A 870 -71.71 -15.51 6.18
N ILE A 871 -71.00 -15.15 7.25
CA ILE A 871 -71.60 -14.80 8.55
C ILE A 871 -72.49 -13.57 8.42
N ALA A 872 -72.03 -12.52 7.69
CA ALA A 872 -72.83 -11.33 7.43
C ALA A 872 -74.11 -11.66 6.63
N ALA A 873 -74.03 -12.53 5.63
CA ALA A 873 -75.20 -13.00 4.88
C ALA A 873 -76.18 -13.80 5.76
N ILE A 874 -75.69 -14.69 6.63
CA ILE A 874 -76.52 -15.43 7.58
C ILE A 874 -77.21 -14.47 8.56
N LEU A 875 -76.50 -13.49 9.12
CA LEU A 875 -77.08 -12.47 10.00
C LEU A 875 -78.14 -11.62 9.29
N LEU A 876 -77.94 -11.31 8.01
CA LEU A 876 -78.92 -10.59 7.18
C LEU A 876 -80.19 -11.44 6.96
N ILE A 877 -80.05 -12.74 6.67
CA ILE A 877 -81.16 -13.69 6.52
C ILE A 877 -81.92 -13.87 7.84
N VAL A 878 -81.23 -13.96 8.98
CA VAL A 878 -81.85 -14.03 10.31
C VAL A 878 -82.61 -12.72 10.60
N SER A 879 -82.02 -11.56 10.28
CA SER A 879 -82.66 -10.25 10.46
C SER A 879 -83.92 -10.09 9.60
N LEU A 880 -83.86 -10.53 8.33
CA LEU A 880 -85.02 -10.59 7.42
C LEU A 880 -86.09 -11.58 7.94
N SER A 881 -85.69 -12.70 8.53
CA SER A 881 -86.62 -13.68 9.11
C SER A 881 -87.36 -13.11 10.33
N ILE A 882 -86.63 -12.39 11.20
CA ILE A 882 -87.20 -11.67 12.36
C ILE A 882 -88.14 -10.55 11.88
N TYR A 883 -87.77 -9.80 10.84
CA TYR A 883 -88.61 -8.77 10.24
C TYR A 883 -89.90 -9.34 9.64
N CYS A 884 -89.83 -10.48 8.95
CA CYS A 884 -91.00 -11.20 8.44
C CYS A 884 -91.89 -11.75 9.57
N LEU A 885 -91.32 -12.22 10.67
CA LEU A 885 -92.06 -12.63 11.88
C LEU A 885 -92.76 -11.45 12.56
N ALA A 886 -92.10 -10.30 12.68
CA ALA A 886 -92.70 -9.07 13.19
C ALA A 886 -93.87 -8.60 12.31
N LYS A 887 -93.69 -8.59 10.98
CA LYS A 887 -94.74 -8.27 10.01
C LYS A 887 -95.96 -9.19 10.12
N LYS A 888 -95.76 -10.47 10.48
CA LYS A 888 -96.83 -11.46 10.69
C LYS A 888 -97.62 -11.29 11.99
N ARG A 889 -97.18 -10.44 12.92
CA ARG A 889 -97.90 -10.12 14.18
C ARG A 889 -98.56 -8.73 14.17
N ALA A 890 -98.41 -7.95 13.10
CA ALA A 890 -98.89 -6.57 13.02
C ALA A 890 -100.32 -6.38 12.43
N THR A 891 -101.09 -7.47 12.27
CA THR A 891 -102.45 -7.44 11.68
C THR A 891 -103.53 -7.88 12.66
N ALA A 892 -103.58 -7.22 13.82
CA ALA A 892 -104.73 -7.17 14.72
C ALA A 892 -105.00 -5.70 15.11
N ALA A 893 -106.27 -5.34 15.30
CA ALA A 893 -106.79 -3.97 15.34
C ALA A 893 -107.16 -3.51 16.78
N PRO A 894 -107.62 -2.27 17.05
CA PRO A 894 -107.25 -0.95 16.48
C PRO A 894 -107.16 0.24 17.51
N ARG A 895 -106.62 1.38 17.06
CA ARG A 895 -107.00 2.80 17.37
C ARG A 895 -107.31 3.27 18.82
N GLN A 896 -106.51 4.23 19.31
CA GLN A 896 -106.89 5.60 19.82
C GLN A 896 -105.62 6.30 20.41
N THR A 897 -105.37 7.62 20.37
CA THR A 897 -105.93 8.75 19.56
C THR A 897 -104.88 9.88 19.34
N ARG A 898 -105.18 10.76 18.35
CA ARG A 898 -104.84 12.20 18.09
C ARG A 898 -104.40 13.08 19.30
N GLN A 899 -103.80 14.28 19.18
CA GLN A 899 -103.19 15.18 18.14
C GLN A 899 -102.35 16.27 18.92
N ALA A 900 -101.28 16.95 18.44
CA ALA A 900 -101.10 17.91 17.31
C ALA A 900 -101.90 19.23 17.46
N HIS A 901 -101.49 20.48 17.09
CA HIS A 901 -100.26 21.14 16.57
C HIS A 901 -100.03 22.45 17.45
N PHE A 902 -99.27 23.54 17.21
CA PHE A 902 -98.55 24.29 16.13
C PHE A 902 -97.16 24.77 16.68
N ASN A 903 -96.12 25.32 15.99
CA ASN A 903 -95.91 26.28 14.87
C ASN A 903 -96.17 27.78 15.25
N THR A 904 -95.45 28.84 14.80
CA THR A 904 -94.20 29.03 14.00
C THR A 904 -93.76 30.51 13.99
N ALA A 905 -92.45 30.83 14.04
CA ALA A 905 -91.76 32.03 13.48
C ALA A 905 -90.23 31.96 13.77
N GLY A 906 -89.28 32.59 13.05
CA GLY A 906 -89.32 33.30 11.76
C GLY A 906 -88.03 34.13 11.50
N ALA A 907 -87.33 33.90 10.36
CA ALA A 907 -86.04 34.50 9.93
C ALA A 907 -84.80 34.18 10.81
N ARG A 908 -83.56 33.91 10.36
CA ARG A 908 -82.71 34.15 9.15
C ARG A 908 -81.72 35.34 9.19
N SER A 909 -80.46 35.04 9.53
CA SER A 909 -79.27 35.63 8.90
C SER A 909 -78.02 34.76 9.14
N THR A 910 -77.22 34.54 8.09
CA THR A 910 -75.76 34.21 8.06
C THR A 910 -75.04 33.68 9.32
N GLY A 911 -74.31 32.55 9.28
CA GLY A 911 -74.01 31.70 8.12
C GLY A 911 -72.85 30.72 8.32
N GLU A 912 -72.95 29.81 9.31
CA GLU A 912 -71.94 28.77 9.55
C GLU A 912 -72.25 27.42 8.87
N ALA A 913 -71.24 26.53 8.90
CA ALA A 913 -71.30 25.07 8.81
C ALA A 913 -71.62 24.38 7.44
N ARG A 914 -70.52 23.86 6.86
CA ARG A 914 -70.41 22.56 6.17
C ARG A 914 -71.13 22.35 4.82
N LEU A 915 -70.36 22.67 3.76
CA LEU A 915 -70.21 21.80 2.58
C LEU A 915 -69.90 20.36 3.06
N MET A 916 -70.41 19.25 2.50
CA MET A 916 -70.51 18.78 1.10
C MET A 916 -69.18 18.36 0.42
N ASN A 917 -69.29 17.22 -0.27
CA ASN A 917 -68.48 16.68 -1.38
C ASN A 917 -67.07 16.10 -1.14
N ASN A 918 -67.05 14.76 -1.12
CA ASN A 918 -66.33 13.88 -2.05
C ASN A 918 -64.79 13.94 -2.21
N SER A 919 -64.20 12.78 -1.89
CA SER A 919 -63.23 12.00 -2.70
C SER A 919 -61.72 12.04 -2.40
N ARG A 920 -61.16 10.82 -2.38
CA ARG A 920 -59.76 10.39 -2.61
C ARG A 920 -58.65 10.66 -1.56
N SER A 921 -57.64 9.78 -1.66
CA SER A 921 -56.23 9.87 -1.21
C SER A 921 -55.88 9.94 0.29
N VAL A 922 -55.58 8.74 0.85
CA VAL A 922 -54.22 8.27 1.24
C VAL A 922 -53.41 9.01 2.34
N SER A 923 -52.96 8.18 3.30
CA SER A 923 -51.85 8.32 4.28
C SER A 923 -51.81 9.52 5.24
N SER A 924 -51.82 9.20 6.53
CA SER A 924 -51.46 10.09 7.64
C SER A 924 -49.94 10.21 7.81
N LEU A 925 -49.47 11.43 8.10
CA LEU A 925 -48.13 11.73 8.61
C LEU A 925 -48.30 12.57 9.88
N ASP A 926 -47.62 12.24 10.97
CA ASP A 926 -47.71 13.02 12.23
C ASP A 926 -46.33 13.11 12.90
N ILE A 927 -46.04 14.22 13.58
CA ILE A 927 -44.66 14.71 13.76
C ILE A 927 -44.39 15.28 15.16
N ARG A 928 -43.34 14.72 15.80
CA ARG A 928 -42.53 15.26 16.93
C ARG A 928 -43.21 15.39 18.32
N PRO A 929 -42.42 15.55 19.41
CA PRO A 929 -41.02 15.15 19.64
C PRO A 929 -40.80 14.39 20.97
N PRO A 930 -39.68 13.67 21.11
CA PRO A 930 -38.97 13.63 22.40
C PRO A 930 -37.44 13.73 22.31
N SER A 931 -36.85 14.21 23.42
CA SER A 931 -35.49 13.96 23.94
C SER A 931 -34.31 13.86 22.97
N ILE A 932 -33.44 14.87 22.99
CA ILE A 932 -32.05 14.79 22.51
C ILE A 932 -31.29 13.71 23.31
N ARG A 933 -30.71 12.72 22.62
CA ARG A 933 -29.63 11.88 23.14
C ARG A 933 -28.38 12.20 22.32
N VAL A 934 -27.27 12.55 23.00
CA VAL A 934 -26.05 13.01 22.33
C VAL A 934 -25.19 11.81 21.93
N GLU A 935 -25.29 11.39 20.68
CA GLU A 935 -24.33 10.48 20.08
C GLU A 935 -23.04 11.24 19.74
N ARG A 936 -21.92 10.85 20.36
CA ARG A 936 -20.60 11.30 19.96
C ARG A 936 -20.16 10.49 18.75
N ARG A 937 -20.29 11.04 17.54
CA ARG A 937 -19.47 10.61 16.42
C ARG A 937 -18.01 10.97 16.75
N PHE A 938 -17.15 9.97 16.86
CA PHE A 938 -15.69 10.14 16.80
C PHE A 938 -15.21 9.69 15.43
N ALA A 939 -14.19 10.38 14.91
CA ALA A 939 -13.81 10.38 13.51
C ALA A 939 -13.59 8.99 12.88
N GLN A 940 -14.38 8.70 11.84
CA GLN A 940 -13.92 7.96 10.66
C GLN A 940 -13.92 8.93 9.49
N ASP A 941 -12.87 9.74 9.36
CA ASP A 941 -12.65 10.60 8.19
C ASP A 941 -11.95 9.79 7.06
N SER A 942 -12.45 8.58 6.82
CA SER A 942 -12.25 7.84 5.57
C SER A 942 -13.32 8.29 4.58
N PHE A 943 -12.93 8.55 3.33
CA PHE A 943 -13.88 8.94 2.29
C PHE A 943 -14.96 7.89 2.09
N ASP A 944 -16.17 8.39 1.82
CA ASP A 944 -17.30 7.64 1.26
C ASP A 944 -16.83 6.88 0.00
N GLU A 945 -17.00 5.56 -0.02
CA GLU A 945 -16.43 4.71 -1.09
C GLU A 945 -16.99 5.11 -2.47
N ASP A 946 -18.28 5.49 -2.51
CA ASP A 946 -18.97 6.01 -3.68
C ASP A 946 -18.27 7.24 -4.27
N GLN A 947 -17.68 8.13 -3.45
CA GLN A 947 -17.02 9.34 -3.94
C GLN A 947 -15.68 9.03 -4.60
N ILE A 948 -14.92 8.05 -4.09
CA ILE A 948 -13.67 7.62 -4.74
C ILE A 948 -13.97 6.73 -5.96
N ALA A 949 -15.03 5.92 -5.92
CA ALA A 949 -15.51 5.18 -7.08
C ALA A 949 -15.89 6.13 -8.23
N ASN A 950 -16.69 7.17 -7.95
CA ASN A 950 -17.02 8.23 -8.92
C ASN A 950 -15.77 8.95 -9.46
N LEU A 951 -14.76 9.22 -8.61
CA LEU A 951 -13.51 9.85 -9.06
C LEU A 951 -12.72 8.92 -10.00
N ALA A 952 -12.60 7.63 -9.66
CA ALA A 952 -11.93 6.63 -10.48
C ALA A 952 -12.66 6.39 -11.81
N GLU A 953 -13.99 6.35 -11.81
CA GLU A 953 -14.81 6.25 -13.01
C GLU A 953 -14.66 7.51 -13.90
N LEU A 954 -14.63 8.71 -13.31
CA LEU A 954 -14.33 9.95 -14.03
C LEU A 954 -12.94 9.95 -14.68
N MET A 955 -11.94 9.34 -14.04
CA MET A 955 -10.61 9.16 -14.61
C MET A 955 -10.61 8.13 -15.75
N TYR A 956 -11.30 7.00 -15.58
CA TYR A 956 -11.42 5.94 -16.59
C TYR A 956 -12.19 6.40 -17.84
N VAL A 957 -13.31 7.09 -17.66
CA VAL A 957 -14.14 7.63 -18.76
C VAL A 957 -13.44 8.76 -19.51
N ARG A 958 -12.53 9.51 -18.86
CA ARG A 958 -11.67 10.52 -19.52
C ARG A 958 -10.38 9.96 -20.12
N GLY A 959 -10.16 8.64 -20.01
CA GLY A 959 -8.99 7.92 -20.53
C GLY A 959 -9.26 7.12 -21.81
N LYS A 960 -10.42 7.30 -22.46
CA LYS A 960 -10.82 6.68 -23.73
C LYS A 960 -11.01 7.73 -24.83
#